data_AF-A0A3L7YVM4-F1
#
_entry.id   AF-A0A3L7YVM4-F1
#
_cell.length_a   1.000
_cell.length_b   1.000
_cell.length_c   1.000
_cell.angle_alpha   90.00
_cell.angle_beta   90.00
_cell.angle_gamma   90.00
#
_symmetry.space_group_name_H-M   'P 1'
#
loop_
_entity.id
_entity.type
_entity.pdbx_description
1 polymer ?
#
loop_
_entity_poly.entity_id
_entity_poly.type
_entity_poly.pdbx_seq_one_letter_code
_entity_poly.pdbx_strand_id
1 'polypeptide(L)'
;MKHLGYIQLIVFVLLFWLGWQMIDRIAFREETITPLEVALQSADNNRKELEKVLCHYQKNPADSLKYKAACFLIENMPFYTYSYGEQLENYKSYYAWLKVRKGKTAQQVADSVKKVFGPMKEPQKKRDIMEIDSAYLCHNIDWAFKVWQEQPWGKNISFEIFCEYLLPYRIGDEPLAYWRETYYKKYNSLLDSLRMSGTLDKEDPLVAARYLMARLPDKKTFFTSIAPFSFGHIGPEFVQYQSGSCRELTDFAIYLFRALGIPCAIDYLPVRGDGNASHFWVMLWGKNGEGYISDFMKNLIRVRKCSLYQKEGAAKIYRNTFSANRDLHKQMAQYGEEVYSFWRIPKFEDVTSDYAYSYQKELVIPLEKQYKDERSGRIAYLCASNRDRWIPIDWTVYDASRLAFRYVRNGSVMRVATYEDGTLCFLTDPFYLDKETNFPHYYSIGKKTQDMVLYAKFNLKEENSFRNRMIGGIFTGSNRSDFSDEDTLFIIQGIPNRLNTTVKSWSDKGYRYLRYFGPPKGACNVAEVAFYEKDDTVALSGKIIGTPGCYQHDGTHEYTNVFDGKTWTSFDYSKPTGGWAGLDLGREVKVDRIVYTPRNRDNYVRPGDVYELFYCDKDWKSAGKIKATADSLVFRDIPENALLFLRNHTRGKDERIFIYENGSQLWK
;
A
#
# COMPACT_ATOMS: atom_id res chain seq x y z
N MET A 1 -34.54 59.08 61.38
CA MET A 1 -33.22 58.77 60.77
C MET A 1 -32.93 57.27 60.54
N LYS A 2 -33.87 56.32 60.73
CA LYS A 2 -33.62 54.88 60.47
C LYS A 2 -34.10 54.35 59.10
N HIS A 3 -34.92 55.10 58.35
CA HIS A 3 -35.43 54.66 57.05
C HIS A 3 -34.58 55.06 55.83
N LEU A 4 -33.74 56.11 55.94
CA LEU A 4 -32.92 56.58 54.82
C LEU A 4 -31.73 55.65 54.53
N GLY A 5 -31.13 55.06 55.57
CA GLY A 5 -30.02 54.12 55.43
C GLY A 5 -30.41 52.78 54.80
N TYR A 6 -31.65 52.32 55.00
CA TYR A 6 -32.15 51.09 54.38
C TYR A 6 -32.36 51.24 52.87
N ILE A 7 -32.84 52.41 52.42
CA ILE A 7 -33.03 52.67 50.99
C ILE A 7 -31.67 52.79 50.27
N GLN A 8 -30.69 53.46 50.89
CA GLN A 8 -29.33 53.53 50.34
C GLN A 8 -28.66 52.16 50.25
N LEU A 9 -28.85 51.29 51.25
CA LEU A 9 -28.30 49.94 51.24
C LEU A 9 -28.92 49.08 50.12
N ILE A 10 -30.25 49.16 49.93
CA ILE A 10 -30.96 48.41 48.88
C ILE A 10 -30.53 48.87 47.48
N VAL A 11 -30.37 50.18 47.26
CA VAL A 11 -29.89 50.73 45.99
C VAL A 11 -28.44 50.31 45.72
N PHE A 12 -27.58 50.29 46.74
CA PHE A 12 -26.20 49.83 46.58
C PHE A 12 -26.11 48.34 46.24
N VAL A 13 -26.93 47.50 46.87
CA VAL A 13 -26.99 46.05 46.58
C VAL A 13 -27.53 45.80 45.17
N LEU A 14 -28.55 46.54 44.73
CA LEU A 14 -29.09 46.43 43.37
C LEU A 14 -28.08 46.88 42.31
N LEU A 15 -27.34 47.96 42.54
CA LEU A 15 -26.29 48.41 41.62
C LEU A 15 -25.10 47.45 41.58
N PHE A 16 -24.73 46.85 42.71
CA PHE A 16 -23.69 45.83 42.76
C PHE A 16 -24.12 44.53 42.05
N TRP A 17 -25.38 44.14 42.20
CA TRP A 17 -25.95 42.97 41.52
C TRP A 17 -26.10 43.17 40.00
N LEU A 18 -26.54 44.36 39.56
CA LEU A 18 -26.58 44.73 38.14
C LEU A 18 -25.19 44.87 37.53
N GLY A 19 -24.23 45.41 38.29
CA GLY A 19 -22.82 45.47 37.91
C GLY A 19 -22.21 44.08 37.78
N TRP A 20 -22.51 43.17 38.71
CA TRP A 20 -22.09 41.78 38.66
C TRP A 20 -22.73 41.03 37.47
N GLN A 21 -24.02 41.26 37.17
CA GLN A 21 -24.66 40.66 35.98
C GLN A 21 -24.12 41.20 34.65
N MET A 22 -23.69 42.47 34.59
CA MET A 22 -22.98 43.01 33.42
C MET A 22 -21.56 42.47 33.30
N ILE A 23 -20.83 42.33 34.42
CA ILE A 23 -19.49 41.74 34.43
C ILE A 23 -19.55 40.24 34.10
N ASP A 24 -20.52 39.48 34.60
CA ASP A 24 -20.74 38.08 34.17
C ASP A 24 -21.13 38.00 32.68
N ARG A 25 -21.95 38.92 32.16
CA ARG A 25 -22.26 38.97 30.72
C ARG A 25 -21.06 39.36 29.84
N ILE A 26 -20.09 40.12 30.36
CA ILE A 26 -18.90 40.59 29.63
C ILE A 26 -17.71 39.63 29.83
N ALA A 27 -17.59 38.99 30.99
CA ALA A 27 -16.50 38.07 31.36
C ALA A 27 -16.79 36.61 31.02
N PHE A 28 -18.05 36.20 30.88
CA PHE A 28 -18.46 34.84 30.48
C PHE A 28 -19.16 34.77 29.11
N ARG A 29 -18.86 35.71 28.20
CA ARG A 29 -18.88 35.37 26.77
C ARG A 29 -17.56 34.69 26.43
N GLU A 30 -17.42 33.43 26.79
CA GLU A 30 -16.63 32.52 25.95
C GLU A 30 -17.38 32.45 24.62
N GLU A 31 -17.12 33.40 23.71
CA GLU A 31 -17.44 33.19 22.31
C GLU A 31 -16.65 31.95 21.89
N THR A 32 -17.34 30.83 21.78
CA THR A 32 -16.79 29.59 21.26
C THR A 32 -16.32 29.90 19.84
N ILE A 33 -15.01 30.14 19.68
CA ILE A 33 -14.42 30.51 18.40
C ILE A 33 -14.72 29.38 17.41
N THR A 34 -15.43 29.71 16.33
CA THR A 34 -15.82 28.72 15.33
C THR A 34 -14.58 28.20 14.59
N PRO A 35 -14.60 26.96 14.05
CA PRO A 35 -13.49 26.45 13.23
C PRO A 35 -13.11 27.37 12.06
N LEU A 36 -14.11 28.07 11.49
CA LEU A 36 -13.90 29.07 10.45
C LEU A 36 -13.08 30.26 10.95
N GLU A 37 -13.43 30.84 12.09
CA GLU A 37 -12.69 31.97 12.65
C GLU A 37 -11.27 31.57 13.07
N VAL A 38 -11.09 30.36 13.64
CA VAL A 38 -9.74 29.81 13.93
C VAL A 38 -8.91 29.74 12.64
N ALA A 39 -9.49 29.27 11.53
CA ALA A 39 -8.80 29.20 10.26
C ALA A 39 -8.44 30.60 9.72
N LEU A 40 -9.36 31.56 9.78
CA LEU A 40 -9.13 32.95 9.36
C LEU A 40 -8.03 33.63 10.18
N GLN A 41 -7.98 33.40 11.49
CA GLN A 41 -6.89 33.89 12.35
C GLN A 41 -5.54 33.28 11.96
N SER A 42 -5.52 32.00 11.56
CA SER A 42 -4.29 31.31 11.13
C SER A 42 -3.79 31.70 9.73
N ALA A 43 -4.56 32.48 8.97
CA ALA A 43 -4.25 32.92 7.61
C ALA A 43 -3.32 34.15 7.55
N ASP A 44 -3.07 34.83 8.68
CA ASP A 44 -2.25 36.03 8.75
C ASP A 44 -2.67 37.06 7.67
N ASN A 45 -1.74 37.61 6.89
CA ASN A 45 -2.00 38.54 5.79
C ASN A 45 -2.98 38.00 4.73
N ASN A 46 -3.06 36.67 4.55
CA ASN A 46 -3.95 36.04 3.58
C ASN A 46 -5.42 35.99 4.02
N ARG A 47 -5.73 36.33 5.28
CA ARG A 47 -7.11 36.42 5.79
C ARG A 47 -8.04 37.21 4.86
N LYS A 48 -7.53 38.32 4.30
CA LYS A 48 -8.28 39.20 3.39
C LYS A 48 -8.75 38.49 2.12
N GLU A 49 -7.96 37.57 1.57
CA GLU A 49 -8.36 36.79 0.40
C GLU A 49 -9.48 35.80 0.75
N LEU A 50 -9.39 35.14 1.91
CA LEU A 50 -10.41 34.19 2.36
C LEU A 50 -11.75 34.90 2.68
N GLU A 51 -11.70 36.07 3.31
CA GLU A 51 -12.88 36.92 3.56
C GLU A 51 -13.53 37.41 2.26
N LYS A 52 -12.75 37.74 1.23
CA LYS A 52 -13.30 38.09 -0.10
C LYS A 52 -14.17 36.97 -0.67
N VAL A 53 -13.78 35.71 -0.50
CA VAL A 53 -14.55 34.54 -0.98
C VAL A 53 -15.87 34.41 -0.22
N LEU A 54 -15.81 34.52 1.12
CA LEU A 54 -17.01 34.49 1.96
C LEU A 54 -17.99 35.62 1.59
N CYS A 55 -17.48 36.85 1.50
CA CYS A 55 -18.29 38.01 1.08
C CYS A 55 -18.83 37.85 -0.35
N HIS A 56 -18.09 37.22 -1.26
CA HIS A 56 -18.55 36.99 -2.63
C HIS A 56 -19.81 36.11 -2.65
N TYR A 57 -19.80 34.96 -2.00
CA TYR A 57 -20.94 34.03 -1.98
C TYR A 57 -22.05 34.43 -1.01
N GLN A 58 -21.81 35.35 -0.09
CA GLN A 58 -22.86 35.87 0.81
C GLN A 58 -23.77 36.91 0.12
N LYS A 59 -23.34 37.52 -1.00
CA LYS A 59 -24.10 38.58 -1.70
C LYS A 59 -25.42 38.10 -2.29
N ASN A 60 -25.50 36.83 -2.70
CA ASN A 60 -26.67 36.28 -3.39
C ASN A 60 -27.24 35.08 -2.61
N PRO A 61 -28.52 35.11 -2.20
CA PRO A 61 -29.15 33.96 -1.53
C PRO A 61 -29.06 32.63 -2.30
N ALA A 62 -29.01 32.68 -3.64
CA ALA A 62 -28.84 31.49 -4.49
C ALA A 62 -27.50 30.78 -4.27
N ASP A 63 -26.48 31.49 -3.76
CA ASP A 63 -25.14 30.96 -3.50
C ASP A 63 -24.98 30.45 -2.06
N SER A 64 -26.07 30.29 -1.30
CA SER A 64 -26.02 29.80 0.10
C SER A 64 -25.26 28.48 0.26
N LEU A 65 -25.38 27.55 -0.70
CA LEU A 65 -24.61 26.30 -0.69
C LEU A 65 -23.13 26.55 -1.05
N LYS A 66 -22.83 27.48 -1.95
CA LYS A 66 -21.44 27.86 -2.27
C LYS A 66 -20.76 28.53 -1.09
N TYR A 67 -21.49 29.36 -0.33
CA TYR A 67 -21.01 29.93 0.92
C TYR A 67 -20.66 28.83 1.93
N LYS A 68 -21.56 27.86 2.13
CA LYS A 68 -21.28 26.71 3.02
C LYS A 68 -20.07 25.90 2.55
N ALA A 69 -19.92 25.69 1.24
CA ALA A 69 -18.77 25.02 0.65
C ALA A 69 -17.46 25.82 0.86
N ALA A 70 -17.52 27.15 0.73
CA ALA A 70 -16.38 28.03 1.03
C ALA A 70 -15.98 27.92 2.51
N CYS A 71 -16.94 27.97 3.43
CA CYS A 71 -16.69 27.77 4.85
C CYS A 71 -16.01 26.41 5.10
N PHE A 72 -16.55 25.32 4.55
CA PHE A 72 -16.00 23.97 4.68
C PHE A 72 -14.54 23.87 4.19
N LEU A 73 -14.21 24.50 3.06
CA LEU A 73 -12.84 24.50 2.55
C LEU A 73 -11.91 25.32 3.45
N ILE A 74 -12.32 26.53 3.86
CA ILE A 74 -11.51 27.45 4.66
C ILE A 74 -11.23 26.86 6.04
N GLU A 75 -12.24 26.31 6.73
CA GLU A 75 -12.06 25.77 8.09
C GLU A 75 -11.15 24.53 8.16
N ASN A 76 -10.87 23.87 7.02
CA ASN A 76 -10.00 22.69 6.93
C ASN A 76 -8.64 23.02 6.27
N MET A 77 -8.51 24.18 5.62
CA MET A 77 -7.30 24.66 4.95
C MET A 77 -6.04 24.73 5.84
N PRO A 78 -6.10 25.02 7.16
CA PRO A 78 -4.91 25.06 8.01
C PRO A 78 -4.14 23.74 8.09
N PHE A 79 -4.79 22.61 7.76
CA PHE A 79 -4.26 21.25 7.84
C PHE A 79 -3.57 20.77 6.55
N TYR A 80 -3.32 21.68 5.62
CA TYR A 80 -2.72 21.39 4.33
C TYR A 80 -1.42 22.16 4.12
N THR A 81 -0.41 21.42 3.67
CA THR A 81 0.93 21.91 3.38
C THR A 81 1.45 21.09 2.22
N TYR A 82 2.21 21.73 1.33
CA TYR A 82 2.81 21.05 0.19
C TYR A 82 4.27 21.44 0.03
N SER A 83 5.04 20.54 -0.56
CA SER A 83 6.44 20.78 -0.90
C SER A 83 6.54 21.38 -2.31
N TYR A 84 7.45 22.33 -2.50
CA TYR A 84 7.68 22.98 -3.78
C TYR A 84 9.16 23.28 -4.02
N GLY A 85 9.51 23.50 -5.28
CA GLY A 85 10.85 23.85 -5.73
C GLY A 85 11.13 23.31 -7.12
N GLU A 86 11.92 24.04 -7.90
CA GLU A 86 12.24 23.69 -9.30
C GLU A 86 12.79 22.26 -9.42
N GLN A 87 13.68 21.85 -8.50
CA GLN A 87 14.25 20.52 -8.54
C GLN A 87 13.22 19.42 -8.26
N LEU A 88 12.24 19.67 -7.38
CA LEU A 88 11.15 18.72 -7.13
C LEU A 88 10.31 18.50 -8.38
N GLU A 89 9.96 19.58 -9.09
CA GLU A 89 9.21 19.49 -10.35
C GLU A 89 10.00 18.77 -11.44
N ASN A 90 11.30 19.08 -11.57
CA ASN A 90 12.19 18.36 -12.47
C ASN A 90 12.21 16.86 -12.18
N TYR A 91 12.22 16.47 -10.90
CA TYR A 91 12.20 15.07 -10.48
C TYR A 91 10.89 14.35 -10.83
N LYS A 92 9.75 15.05 -10.89
CA LYS A 92 8.47 14.46 -11.33
C LYS A 92 8.45 14.09 -12.81
N SER A 93 9.36 14.61 -13.63
CA SER A 93 9.56 14.15 -15.02
C SER A 93 9.79 12.63 -15.12
N TYR A 94 10.26 12.00 -14.03
CA TYR A 94 10.31 10.55 -13.86
C TYR A 94 9.05 9.82 -14.37
N TYR A 95 7.87 10.32 -14.00
CA TYR A 95 6.60 9.66 -14.33
C TYR A 95 6.28 9.76 -15.83
N ALA A 96 6.62 10.87 -16.48
CA ALA A 96 6.55 11.02 -17.92
C ALA A 96 7.54 10.08 -18.63
N TRP A 97 8.78 10.01 -18.15
CA TRP A 97 9.83 9.18 -18.73
C TRP A 97 9.55 7.69 -18.57
N LEU A 98 8.92 7.28 -17.47
CA LEU A 98 8.44 5.92 -17.26
C LEU A 98 7.45 5.50 -18.35
N LYS A 99 6.53 6.39 -18.74
CA LYS A 99 5.50 6.10 -19.73
C LYS A 99 6.07 5.79 -21.12
N VAL A 100 7.14 6.49 -21.51
CA VAL A 100 7.74 6.42 -22.85
C VAL A 100 9.00 5.56 -22.92
N ARG A 101 9.36 4.86 -21.83
CA ARG A 101 10.60 4.09 -21.75
C ARG A 101 10.62 2.93 -22.76
N LYS A 102 11.75 2.78 -23.46
CA LYS A 102 12.00 1.70 -24.42
C LYS A 102 12.82 0.60 -23.75
N GLY A 103 12.17 -0.39 -23.15
CA GLY A 103 12.83 -1.55 -22.49
C GLY A 103 13.56 -1.25 -21.17
N LYS A 104 13.79 0.02 -20.81
CA LYS A 104 14.45 0.38 -19.55
C LYS A 104 13.62 0.02 -18.32
N THR A 105 14.29 -0.44 -17.26
CA THR A 105 13.67 -0.70 -15.96
C THR A 105 13.33 0.61 -15.22
N ALA A 106 12.43 0.54 -14.24
CA ALA A 106 12.08 1.72 -13.44
C ALA A 106 13.30 2.30 -12.69
N GLN A 107 14.20 1.43 -12.21
CA GLN A 107 15.45 1.85 -11.56
C GLN A 107 16.34 2.63 -12.52
N GLN A 108 16.53 2.15 -13.75
CA GLN A 108 17.34 2.85 -14.76
C GLN A 108 16.77 4.23 -15.10
N VAL A 109 15.44 4.37 -15.14
CA VAL A 109 14.78 5.67 -15.35
C VAL A 109 15.01 6.58 -14.14
N ALA A 110 14.86 6.06 -12.92
CA ALA A 110 15.11 6.82 -11.68
C ALA A 110 16.57 7.31 -11.59
N ASP A 111 17.54 6.46 -11.94
CA ASP A 111 18.95 6.82 -11.96
C ASP A 111 19.24 7.87 -13.05
N SER A 112 18.55 7.80 -14.18
CA SER A 112 18.65 8.82 -15.24
C SER A 112 18.17 10.19 -14.77
N VAL A 113 17.06 10.25 -14.02
CA VAL A 113 16.55 11.51 -13.43
C VAL A 113 17.58 12.13 -12.48
N LYS A 114 18.14 11.32 -11.57
CA LYS A 114 19.21 11.77 -10.64
C LYS A 114 20.45 12.24 -11.37
N LYS A 115 20.83 11.58 -12.47
CA LYS A 115 21.99 11.96 -13.28
C LYS A 115 21.77 13.29 -13.99
N VAL A 116 20.56 13.55 -14.50
CA VAL A 116 20.24 14.77 -15.25
C VAL A 116 20.09 15.98 -14.32
N PHE A 117 19.39 15.81 -13.20
CA PHE A 117 19.02 16.94 -12.32
C PHE A 117 19.89 17.07 -11.06
N GLY A 118 20.91 16.23 -10.92
CA GLY A 118 21.76 16.17 -9.71
C GLY A 118 21.01 15.62 -8.49
N PRO A 119 21.66 15.54 -7.31
CA PRO A 119 21.05 15.03 -6.09
C PRO A 119 19.93 15.95 -5.58
N MET A 120 18.84 15.34 -5.11
CA MET A 120 17.67 16.05 -4.59
C MET A 120 18.02 16.86 -3.34
N LYS A 121 17.67 18.14 -3.34
CA LYS A 121 17.73 19.03 -2.17
C LYS A 121 16.43 18.96 -1.37
N GLU A 122 16.49 19.39 -0.11
CA GLU A 122 15.30 19.50 0.71
C GLU A 122 14.34 20.55 0.08
N PRO A 123 13.11 20.17 -0.28
CA PRO A 123 12.17 21.10 -0.88
C PRO A 123 11.62 22.06 0.17
N GLN A 124 11.28 23.27 -0.28
CA GLN A 124 10.61 24.24 0.57
C GLN A 124 9.16 23.84 0.78
N LYS A 125 8.53 24.33 1.86
CA LYS A 125 7.13 24.02 2.18
C LYS A 125 6.28 25.29 2.22
N LYS A 126 5.03 25.16 1.78
CA LYS A 126 4.00 26.21 1.81
C LYS A 126 2.74 25.69 2.47
N ARG A 127 2.06 26.55 3.23
CA ARG A 127 0.78 26.26 3.88
C ARG A 127 -0.34 26.88 3.08
N ASP A 128 -1.38 26.11 2.80
CA ASP A 128 -2.49 26.56 1.96
C ASP A 128 -3.17 27.82 2.50
N ILE A 129 -3.39 27.84 3.82
CA ILE A 129 -4.07 28.94 4.50
C ILE A 129 -3.38 30.29 4.31
N MET A 130 -2.07 30.28 4.00
CA MET A 130 -1.26 31.49 3.78
C MET A 130 -1.09 31.84 2.30
N GLU A 131 -1.49 30.98 1.37
CA GLU A 131 -1.12 31.07 -0.05
C GLU A 131 -2.32 31.09 -1.01
N ILE A 132 -3.45 30.47 -0.65
CA ILE A 132 -4.62 30.40 -1.53
C ILE A 132 -5.30 31.77 -1.61
N ASP A 133 -5.39 32.30 -2.82
CA ASP A 133 -6.12 33.53 -3.10
C ASP A 133 -7.61 33.31 -3.41
N SER A 134 -8.36 34.41 -3.42
CA SER A 134 -9.81 34.38 -3.67
C SER A 134 -10.17 33.91 -5.08
N ALA A 135 -9.35 34.19 -6.09
CA ALA A 135 -9.61 33.79 -7.46
C ALA A 135 -9.51 32.27 -7.64
N TYR A 136 -8.48 31.65 -7.09
CA TYR A 136 -8.30 30.20 -7.07
C TYR A 136 -9.46 29.50 -6.36
N LEU A 137 -9.82 29.97 -5.16
CA LEU A 137 -10.82 29.30 -4.35
C LEU A 137 -12.23 29.42 -4.96
N CYS A 138 -12.63 30.62 -5.42
CA CYS A 138 -13.90 30.81 -6.14
C CYS A 138 -13.94 29.95 -7.41
N HIS A 139 -12.87 29.95 -8.20
CA HIS A 139 -12.81 29.14 -9.40
C HIS A 139 -12.97 27.63 -9.11
N ASN A 140 -12.35 27.11 -8.05
CA ASN A 140 -12.55 25.71 -7.65
C ASN A 140 -14.01 25.44 -7.25
N ILE A 141 -14.60 26.31 -6.42
CA ILE A 141 -15.99 26.16 -5.95
C ILE A 141 -16.94 26.19 -7.13
N ASP A 142 -16.83 27.19 -8.01
CA ASP A 142 -17.73 27.34 -9.15
C ASP A 142 -17.63 26.15 -10.11
N TRP A 143 -16.42 25.64 -10.39
CA TRP A 143 -16.26 24.43 -11.20
C TRP A 143 -16.82 23.18 -10.53
N ALA A 144 -16.65 23.02 -9.21
CA ALA A 144 -17.25 21.90 -8.48
C ALA A 144 -18.78 21.95 -8.55
N PHE A 145 -19.38 23.13 -8.35
CA PHE A 145 -20.83 23.32 -8.48
C PHE A 145 -21.33 23.10 -9.91
N LYS A 146 -20.59 23.58 -10.92
CA LYS A 146 -20.90 23.36 -12.33
C LYS A 146 -21.08 21.88 -12.63
N VAL A 147 -20.08 21.06 -12.29
CA VAL A 147 -20.15 19.62 -12.58
C VAL A 147 -21.12 18.86 -11.67
N TRP A 148 -21.38 19.36 -10.46
CA TRP A 148 -22.38 18.79 -9.57
C TRP A 148 -23.81 19.07 -10.03
N GLN A 149 -24.09 20.25 -10.61
CA GLN A 149 -25.44 20.65 -11.00
C GLN A 149 -25.78 20.29 -12.46
N GLU A 150 -24.82 20.40 -13.37
CA GLU A 150 -25.07 20.19 -14.81
C GLU A 150 -25.06 18.71 -15.23
N GLN A 151 -24.42 17.85 -14.45
CA GLN A 151 -24.33 16.43 -14.80
C GLN A 151 -25.56 15.66 -14.32
N PRO A 152 -26.14 14.74 -15.13
CA PRO A 152 -27.34 14.01 -14.74
C PRO A 152 -27.19 13.21 -13.44
N TRP A 153 -26.01 12.62 -13.21
CA TRP A 153 -25.70 11.87 -11.99
C TRP A 153 -25.47 12.74 -10.74
N GLY A 154 -25.31 14.06 -10.92
CA GLY A 154 -25.15 15.00 -9.82
C GLY A 154 -26.35 15.06 -8.87
N LYS A 155 -27.54 14.74 -9.38
CA LYS A 155 -28.81 14.73 -8.61
C LYS A 155 -28.83 13.72 -7.46
N ASN A 156 -28.03 12.65 -7.54
CA ASN A 156 -27.96 11.59 -6.54
C ASN A 156 -26.78 11.77 -5.58
N ILE A 157 -26.24 12.99 -5.48
CA ILE A 157 -25.10 13.33 -4.62
C ILE A 157 -25.58 14.34 -3.58
N SER A 158 -25.52 13.96 -2.30
CA SER A 158 -25.85 14.88 -1.20
C SER A 158 -24.80 15.98 -1.06
N PHE A 159 -25.16 17.07 -0.37
CA PHE A 159 -24.23 18.17 -0.15
C PHE A 159 -23.00 17.76 0.68
N GLU A 160 -23.17 16.81 1.60
CA GLU A 160 -22.10 16.27 2.44
C GLU A 160 -21.10 15.46 1.61
N ILE A 161 -21.59 14.56 0.76
CA ILE A 161 -20.75 13.80 -0.20
C ILE A 161 -20.08 14.75 -1.19
N PHE A 162 -20.78 15.81 -1.62
CA PHE A 162 -20.21 16.85 -2.45
C PHE A 162 -19.02 17.53 -1.76
N CYS A 163 -19.19 18.01 -0.53
CA CYS A 163 -18.14 18.70 0.23
C CYS A 163 -16.91 17.82 0.44
N GLU A 164 -17.10 16.55 0.81
CA GLU A 164 -16.01 15.66 1.20
C GLU A 164 -15.31 15.01 0.00
N TYR A 165 -16.06 14.66 -1.04
CA TYR A 165 -15.58 13.75 -2.10
C TYR A 165 -15.65 14.31 -3.52
N LEU A 166 -16.16 15.53 -3.72
CA LEU A 166 -16.23 16.19 -5.03
C LEU A 166 -15.64 17.60 -5.05
N LEU A 167 -15.90 18.42 -4.04
CA LEU A 167 -15.47 19.81 -3.84
C LEU A 167 -13.96 20.03 -3.61
N PRO A 168 -13.21 19.14 -2.91
CA PRO A 168 -11.84 19.44 -2.51
C PRO A 168 -10.94 19.82 -3.69
N TYR A 169 -10.17 20.90 -3.54
CA TYR A 169 -9.27 21.40 -4.58
C TYR A 169 -7.98 20.57 -4.71
N ARG A 170 -7.79 19.59 -3.84
CA ARG A 170 -6.63 18.69 -3.79
C ARG A 170 -6.98 17.34 -3.16
N ILE A 171 -6.01 16.43 -3.18
CA ILE A 171 -6.05 15.10 -2.58
C ILE A 171 -5.29 15.10 -1.25
N GLY A 172 -4.06 15.64 -1.21
CA GLY A 172 -3.19 15.60 -0.05
C GLY A 172 -2.20 16.75 -0.01
N ASP A 173 -0.93 16.47 -0.33
CA ASP A 173 0.21 17.38 -0.19
C ASP A 173 0.80 17.80 -1.56
N GLU A 174 0.05 17.63 -2.64
CA GLU A 174 0.47 18.13 -3.95
C GLU A 174 0.42 19.66 -4.04
N PRO A 175 1.25 20.28 -4.91
CA PRO A 175 1.13 21.71 -5.21
C PRO A 175 -0.24 22.11 -5.78
N LEU A 176 -0.65 23.34 -5.46
CA LEU A 176 -1.87 23.96 -6.01
C LEU A 176 -1.84 24.04 -7.53
N ALA A 177 -2.96 23.71 -8.18
CA ALA A 177 -3.09 23.76 -9.64
C ALA A 177 -4.55 23.97 -10.08
N TYR A 178 -4.75 24.69 -11.18
CA TYR A 178 -6.06 24.85 -11.83
C TYR A 178 -6.40 23.62 -12.70
N TRP A 179 -6.78 22.51 -12.07
CA TRP A 179 -6.88 21.22 -12.77
C TRP A 179 -8.29 20.85 -13.28
N ARG A 180 -9.36 21.30 -12.61
CA ARG A 180 -10.74 20.87 -12.91
C ARG A 180 -11.13 21.15 -14.35
N GLU A 181 -10.96 22.39 -14.79
CA GLU A 181 -11.30 22.81 -16.15
C GLU A 181 -10.50 22.03 -17.20
N THR A 182 -9.20 21.85 -16.97
CA THR A 182 -8.30 21.11 -17.87
C THR A 182 -8.77 19.67 -18.06
N TYR A 183 -9.10 18.98 -16.98
CA TYR A 183 -9.64 17.61 -17.03
C TYR A 183 -11.04 17.57 -17.65
N TYR A 184 -11.92 18.51 -17.28
CA TYR A 184 -13.27 18.59 -17.84
C TYR A 184 -13.21 18.75 -19.36
N LYS A 185 -12.48 19.75 -19.88
CA LYS A 185 -12.33 19.97 -21.33
C LYS A 185 -11.78 18.74 -22.05
N LYS A 186 -10.85 18.02 -21.43
CA LYS A 186 -10.21 16.85 -22.03
C LYS A 186 -11.11 15.61 -22.08
N TYR A 187 -11.94 15.37 -21.06
CA TYR A 187 -12.63 14.10 -20.88
C TYR A 187 -14.16 14.18 -20.92
N ASN A 188 -14.76 15.37 -20.80
CA ASN A 188 -16.21 15.52 -20.66
C ASN A 188 -17.02 15.04 -21.88
N SER A 189 -16.46 15.17 -23.08
CA SER A 189 -17.11 14.72 -24.32
C SER A 189 -17.27 13.19 -24.39
N LEU A 190 -16.46 12.44 -23.64
CA LEU A 190 -16.59 10.98 -23.55
C LEU A 190 -17.93 10.54 -22.92
N LEU A 191 -18.66 11.46 -22.28
CA LEU A 191 -19.93 11.22 -21.59
C LEU A 191 -21.16 11.72 -22.36
N ASP A 192 -20.99 12.38 -23.51
CA ASP A 192 -22.12 12.97 -24.27
C ASP A 192 -23.16 11.92 -24.66
N SER A 193 -22.68 10.79 -25.18
CA SER A 193 -23.54 9.65 -25.54
C SER A 193 -24.24 9.03 -24.33
N LEU A 194 -23.67 9.11 -23.12
CA LEU A 194 -24.36 8.66 -21.90
C LEU A 194 -25.49 9.64 -21.52
N ARG A 195 -25.27 10.96 -21.64
CA ARG A 195 -26.29 11.98 -21.32
C ARG A 195 -27.52 11.84 -22.22
N MET A 196 -27.32 11.44 -23.47
CA MET A 196 -28.36 11.18 -24.47
C MET A 196 -28.96 9.78 -24.39
N SER A 197 -28.40 8.89 -23.58
CA SER A 197 -28.87 7.50 -23.48
C SER A 197 -30.28 7.42 -22.89
N GLY A 198 -31.15 6.62 -23.51
CA GLY A 198 -32.45 6.21 -22.97
C GLY A 198 -32.46 4.82 -22.34
N THR A 199 -31.35 4.06 -22.41
CA THR A 199 -31.27 2.67 -21.93
C THR A 199 -30.41 2.51 -20.69
N LEU A 200 -29.27 3.19 -20.64
CA LEU A 200 -28.42 3.28 -19.44
C LEU A 200 -28.97 4.29 -18.44
N ASP A 201 -28.86 3.97 -17.17
CA ASP A 201 -29.20 4.87 -16.07
C ASP A 201 -28.15 5.98 -15.94
N LYS A 202 -28.38 7.07 -16.68
CA LYS A 202 -27.48 8.23 -16.70
C LYS A 202 -27.45 9.02 -15.39
N GLU A 203 -28.39 8.79 -14.47
CA GLU A 203 -28.40 9.46 -13.17
C GLU A 203 -27.58 8.69 -12.12
N ASP A 204 -27.08 7.50 -12.43
CA ASP A 204 -26.23 6.72 -11.54
C ASP A 204 -24.74 7.07 -11.70
N PRO A 205 -24.05 7.62 -10.67
CA PRO A 205 -22.62 7.90 -10.74
C PRO A 205 -21.77 6.65 -11.05
N LEU A 206 -22.20 5.45 -10.65
CA LEU A 206 -21.52 4.19 -11.00
C LEU A 206 -21.55 3.95 -12.51
N VAL A 207 -22.70 4.18 -13.14
CA VAL A 207 -22.86 4.01 -14.59
C VAL A 207 -21.99 5.02 -15.33
N ALA A 208 -21.98 6.28 -14.87
CA ALA A 208 -21.10 7.31 -15.42
C ALA A 208 -19.62 6.93 -15.33
N ALA A 209 -19.18 6.46 -14.16
CA ALA A 209 -17.80 6.03 -13.93
C ALA A 209 -17.41 4.86 -14.84
N ARG A 210 -18.25 3.81 -14.93
CA ARG A 210 -18.02 2.66 -15.82
C ARG A 210 -17.97 3.08 -17.28
N TYR A 211 -18.88 3.96 -17.69
CA TYR A 211 -18.97 4.46 -19.06
C TYR A 211 -17.72 5.25 -19.46
N LEU A 212 -17.25 6.11 -18.56
CA LEU A 212 -16.02 6.89 -18.72
C LEU A 212 -14.79 5.99 -18.80
N MET A 213 -14.61 5.08 -17.84
CA MET A 213 -13.47 4.14 -17.80
C MET A 213 -13.37 3.32 -19.08
N ALA A 214 -14.50 2.86 -19.62
CA ALA A 214 -14.54 2.09 -20.86
C ALA A 214 -14.06 2.89 -22.09
N ARG A 215 -14.14 4.23 -22.05
CA ARG A 215 -13.86 5.15 -23.16
C ARG A 215 -12.58 5.95 -23.01
N LEU A 216 -11.81 5.74 -21.95
CA LEU A 216 -10.51 6.39 -21.81
C LEU A 216 -9.62 6.04 -23.01
N PRO A 217 -9.00 7.05 -23.67
CA PRO A 217 -8.18 6.83 -24.84
C PRO A 217 -6.88 6.08 -24.51
N ASP A 218 -6.33 6.34 -23.32
CA ASP A 218 -5.15 5.63 -22.81
C ASP A 218 -5.55 4.78 -21.60
N LYS A 219 -5.39 3.46 -21.77
CA LYS A 219 -5.63 2.43 -20.75
C LYS A 219 -4.33 1.77 -20.29
N LYS A 220 -3.18 2.19 -20.83
CA LYS A 220 -1.89 1.54 -20.57
C LYS A 220 -1.31 2.09 -19.28
N THR A 221 -1.50 1.38 -18.19
CA THR A 221 -0.87 1.74 -16.91
C THR A 221 0.55 1.17 -16.81
N PHE A 222 1.44 1.92 -16.16
CA PHE A 222 2.78 1.44 -15.84
C PHE A 222 3.00 1.43 -14.31
N PHE A 223 2.88 0.26 -13.69
CA PHE A 223 3.03 0.12 -12.25
C PHE A 223 4.48 -0.07 -11.81
N THR A 224 4.92 0.70 -10.82
CA THR A 224 6.17 0.48 -10.08
C THR A 224 6.11 1.12 -8.69
N SER A 225 6.74 0.50 -7.70
CA SER A 225 6.99 1.09 -6.38
C SER A 225 8.35 1.81 -6.30
N ILE A 226 9.15 1.77 -7.36
CA ILE A 226 10.44 2.47 -7.42
C ILE A 226 10.17 3.93 -7.77
N ALA A 227 10.73 4.83 -6.97
CA ALA A 227 10.75 6.26 -7.23
C ALA A 227 12.16 6.82 -6.97
N PRO A 228 12.62 7.83 -7.73
CA PRO A 228 13.92 8.46 -7.52
C PRO A 228 14.00 9.26 -6.21
N PHE A 229 12.85 9.63 -5.64
CA PHE A 229 12.69 10.40 -4.43
C PHE A 229 11.37 10.01 -3.75
N SER A 230 11.26 10.24 -2.43
CA SER A 230 10.00 10.01 -1.72
C SER A 230 9.06 11.18 -1.98
N PHE A 231 8.24 11.03 -3.01
CA PHE A 231 7.19 12.00 -3.29
C PHE A 231 5.99 11.77 -2.36
N GLY A 232 5.29 12.85 -2.05
CA GLY A 232 3.90 12.81 -1.59
C GLY A 232 2.96 12.51 -2.76
N HIS A 233 1.90 13.30 -2.90
CA HIS A 233 1.06 13.39 -4.08
C HIS A 233 1.75 14.25 -5.15
N ILE A 234 1.83 13.73 -6.38
CA ILE A 234 2.63 14.37 -7.45
C ILE A 234 1.86 15.42 -8.24
N GLY A 235 0.55 15.54 -7.98
CA GLY A 235 -0.33 16.53 -8.55
C GLY A 235 -0.99 16.12 -9.88
N PRO A 236 -1.98 16.90 -10.33
CA PRO A 236 -2.89 16.54 -11.42
C PRO A 236 -2.23 16.53 -12.81
N GLU A 237 -1.06 17.14 -12.97
CA GLU A 237 -0.35 17.11 -14.25
C GLU A 237 0.28 15.73 -14.49
N PHE A 238 1.10 15.26 -13.53
CA PHE A 238 1.93 14.07 -13.73
C PHE A 238 1.17 12.75 -13.57
N VAL A 239 0.10 12.70 -12.78
CA VAL A 239 -0.71 11.48 -12.65
C VAL A 239 -1.40 11.08 -13.97
N GLN A 240 -1.57 12.02 -14.92
CA GLN A 240 -2.11 11.72 -16.24
C GLN A 240 -1.25 10.77 -17.07
N TYR A 241 0.04 10.63 -16.75
CA TYR A 241 0.91 9.63 -17.38
C TYR A 241 0.54 8.20 -16.97
N GLN A 242 -0.31 8.01 -15.95
CA GLN A 242 -0.76 6.71 -15.43
C GLN A 242 0.42 5.77 -15.17
N SER A 243 1.48 6.32 -14.58
CA SER A 243 2.73 5.65 -14.27
C SER A 243 3.05 5.91 -12.81
N GLY A 244 3.56 4.91 -12.08
CA GLY A 244 3.89 5.04 -10.66
C GLY A 244 3.31 3.92 -9.81
N SER A 245 3.13 4.20 -8.52
CA SER A 245 2.63 3.23 -7.54
C SER A 245 1.10 3.19 -7.53
N CYS A 246 0.51 2.48 -6.57
CA CYS A 246 -0.93 2.53 -6.37
C CYS A 246 -1.41 3.94 -6.03
N ARG A 247 -0.61 4.77 -5.35
CA ARG A 247 -0.97 6.16 -5.05
C ARG A 247 -1.22 6.98 -6.32
N GLU A 248 -0.25 7.07 -7.22
CA GLU A 248 -0.37 7.89 -8.43
C GLU A 248 -1.51 7.42 -9.35
N LEU A 249 -1.74 6.11 -9.41
CA LEU A 249 -2.82 5.55 -10.22
C LEU A 249 -4.21 5.81 -9.62
N THR A 250 -4.31 5.80 -8.29
CA THR A 250 -5.52 6.21 -7.57
C THR A 250 -5.74 7.72 -7.70
N ASP A 251 -4.71 8.54 -7.55
CA ASP A 251 -4.80 10.00 -7.68
C ASP A 251 -5.32 10.42 -9.06
N PHE A 252 -4.85 9.77 -10.14
CA PHE A 252 -5.39 9.99 -11.48
C PHE A 252 -6.91 9.77 -11.53
N ALA A 253 -7.40 8.68 -10.92
CA ALA A 253 -8.82 8.36 -10.87
C ALA A 253 -9.60 9.45 -10.11
N ILE A 254 -9.07 9.91 -8.97
CA ILE A 254 -9.71 10.95 -8.16
C ILE A 254 -9.87 12.26 -8.95
N TYR A 255 -8.81 12.77 -9.58
CA TYR A 255 -8.94 13.98 -10.40
C TYR A 255 -9.89 13.79 -11.57
N LEU A 256 -9.80 12.66 -12.27
CA LEU A 256 -10.65 12.37 -13.42
C LEU A 256 -12.13 12.34 -13.05
N PHE A 257 -12.48 11.61 -11.99
CA PHE A 257 -13.87 11.49 -11.54
C PHE A 257 -14.39 12.82 -10.98
N ARG A 258 -13.63 13.50 -10.12
CA ARG A 258 -14.04 14.78 -9.53
C ARG A 258 -14.21 15.88 -10.57
N ALA A 259 -13.37 15.91 -11.60
CA ALA A 259 -13.50 16.87 -12.70
C ALA A 259 -14.77 16.67 -13.54
N LEU A 260 -15.43 15.51 -13.44
CA LEU A 260 -16.61 15.15 -14.21
C LEU A 260 -17.85 14.95 -13.31
N GLY A 261 -17.81 15.42 -12.06
CA GLY A 261 -18.97 15.36 -11.16
C GLY A 261 -19.24 13.98 -10.55
N ILE A 262 -18.28 13.06 -10.59
CA ILE A 262 -18.41 11.73 -9.99
C ILE A 262 -17.72 11.76 -8.61
N PRO A 263 -18.44 11.55 -7.50
CA PRO A 263 -17.87 11.62 -6.16
C PRO A 263 -17.06 10.35 -5.90
N CYS A 264 -15.86 10.52 -5.34
CA CYS A 264 -14.96 9.41 -5.07
C CYS A 264 -14.00 9.71 -3.92
N ALA A 265 -13.57 8.64 -3.28
CA ALA A 265 -12.66 8.62 -2.15
C ALA A 265 -11.47 7.71 -2.39
N ILE A 266 -10.43 7.90 -1.58
CA ILE A 266 -9.31 6.97 -1.49
C ILE A 266 -9.54 6.12 -0.25
N ASP A 267 -9.76 4.82 -0.46
CA ASP A 267 -9.74 3.85 0.63
C ASP A 267 -8.36 3.18 0.62
N TYR A 268 -7.84 2.87 1.80
CA TYR A 268 -6.52 2.29 1.94
C TYR A 268 -6.40 1.42 3.18
N LEU A 269 -5.44 0.51 3.13
CA LEU A 269 -4.95 -0.23 4.28
C LEU A 269 -3.54 0.26 4.63
N PRO A 270 -3.24 0.56 5.91
CA PRO A 270 -1.91 1.03 6.30
C PRO A 270 -0.84 -0.04 6.08
N VAL A 271 -1.15 -1.30 6.39
CA VAL A 271 -0.24 -2.45 6.24
C VAL A 271 -1.01 -3.68 5.82
N ARG A 272 -0.52 -4.40 4.81
CA ARG A 272 -0.98 -5.75 4.45
C ARG A 272 -0.43 -6.78 5.43
N GLY A 273 -1.29 -7.64 5.94
CA GLY A 273 -0.92 -8.83 6.70
C GLY A 273 -0.24 -9.91 5.85
N ASP A 274 -0.47 -9.96 4.54
CA ASP A 274 0.21 -10.92 3.65
C ASP A 274 1.50 -10.36 3.01
N GLY A 275 1.90 -9.14 3.37
CA GLY A 275 3.04 -8.43 2.79
C GLY A 275 3.61 -7.36 3.71
N ASN A 276 4.40 -6.44 3.16
CA ASN A 276 5.07 -5.37 3.92
C ASN A 276 4.82 -3.99 3.29
N ALA A 277 3.60 -3.78 2.81
CA ALA A 277 3.23 -2.61 2.02
C ALA A 277 1.84 -2.12 2.40
N SER A 278 1.61 -0.81 2.26
CA SER A 278 0.28 -0.23 2.20
C SER A 278 -0.35 -0.47 0.83
N HIS A 279 -1.66 -0.25 0.71
CA HIS A 279 -2.35 -0.28 -0.59
C HIS A 279 -3.48 0.74 -0.60
N PHE A 280 -3.62 1.44 -1.72
CA PHE A 280 -4.61 2.49 -1.96
C PHE A 280 -5.45 2.10 -3.18
N TRP A 281 -6.75 2.37 -3.13
CA TRP A 281 -7.66 2.18 -4.25
C TRP A 281 -8.72 3.28 -4.25
N VAL A 282 -9.35 3.48 -5.42
CA VAL A 282 -10.48 4.42 -5.51
C VAL A 282 -11.77 3.71 -5.11
N MET A 283 -12.61 4.41 -4.36
CA MET A 283 -13.96 4.02 -4.00
C MET A 283 -14.95 5.09 -4.47
N LEU A 284 -16.12 4.67 -4.97
CA LEU A 284 -17.22 5.55 -5.34
C LEU A 284 -18.57 4.93 -4.99
N TRP A 285 -19.61 5.74 -5.00
CA TRP A 285 -20.98 5.31 -4.70
C TRP A 285 -21.85 5.27 -5.96
N GLY A 286 -22.68 4.25 -6.07
CA GLY A 286 -23.82 4.28 -6.99
C GLY A 286 -24.97 5.12 -6.42
N LYS A 287 -26.01 5.38 -7.22
CA LYS A 287 -27.16 6.23 -6.83
C LYS A 287 -27.86 5.83 -5.53
N ASN A 288 -27.78 4.56 -5.14
CA ASN A 288 -28.41 4.03 -3.92
C ASN A 288 -27.47 4.09 -2.69
N GLY A 289 -26.34 4.80 -2.77
CA GLY A 289 -25.33 4.86 -1.71
C GLY A 289 -24.47 3.59 -1.59
N GLU A 290 -24.53 2.69 -2.56
CA GLU A 290 -23.75 1.46 -2.55
C GLU A 290 -22.31 1.69 -3.02
N GLY A 291 -21.33 1.23 -2.23
CA GLY A 291 -19.91 1.37 -2.54
C GLY A 291 -19.36 0.40 -3.59
N TYR A 292 -18.53 0.93 -4.48
CA TYR A 292 -17.78 0.22 -5.52
C TYR A 292 -16.32 0.64 -5.50
N ILE A 293 -15.41 -0.32 -5.65
CA ILE A 293 -13.98 -0.06 -5.70
C ILE A 293 -13.41 -0.35 -7.07
N SER A 294 -12.31 0.34 -7.39
CA SER A 294 -11.46 -0.01 -8.51
C SER A 294 -10.00 0.00 -8.11
N ASP A 295 -9.31 -1.10 -8.42
CA ASP A 295 -7.86 -1.13 -8.38
C ASP A 295 -7.34 -0.82 -9.80
N PHE A 296 -6.42 0.15 -9.87
CA PHE A 296 -5.79 0.62 -11.10
C PHE A 296 -6.76 0.97 -12.24
N MET A 297 -7.97 1.46 -11.92
CA MET A 297 -9.00 1.84 -12.91
C MET A 297 -9.35 0.71 -13.91
N LYS A 298 -9.22 -0.56 -13.49
CA LYS A 298 -9.50 -1.72 -14.37
C LYS A 298 -10.98 -2.03 -14.44
N ASN A 299 -11.61 -2.27 -13.29
CA ASN A 299 -13.01 -2.66 -13.15
C ASN A 299 -13.59 -2.06 -11.87
N LEU A 300 -14.89 -1.75 -11.88
CA LEU A 300 -15.63 -1.31 -10.70
C LEU A 300 -16.41 -2.49 -10.09
N ILE A 301 -15.94 -2.95 -8.94
CA ILE A 301 -16.47 -4.11 -8.23
C ILE A 301 -17.14 -3.62 -6.95
N ARG A 302 -18.35 -4.09 -6.68
CA ARG A 302 -19.06 -3.81 -5.42
C ARG A 302 -18.17 -4.20 -4.24
N VAL A 303 -18.06 -3.33 -3.22
CA VAL A 303 -17.18 -3.54 -2.05
C VAL A 303 -17.35 -4.96 -1.48
N ARG A 304 -18.59 -5.39 -1.21
CA ARG A 304 -18.92 -6.71 -0.65
C ARG A 304 -18.62 -7.92 -1.55
N LYS A 305 -18.20 -7.69 -2.79
CA LYS A 305 -17.83 -8.72 -3.77
C LYS A 305 -16.36 -8.63 -4.18
N CYS A 306 -15.61 -7.66 -3.66
CA CYS A 306 -14.21 -7.50 -4.03
C CYS A 306 -13.33 -8.52 -3.31
N SER A 307 -12.12 -8.73 -3.86
CA SER A 307 -11.17 -9.65 -3.24
C SER A 307 -10.74 -9.20 -1.85
N LEU A 308 -10.71 -7.90 -1.54
CA LEU A 308 -10.35 -7.40 -0.21
C LEU A 308 -11.39 -7.78 0.83
N TYR A 309 -12.67 -7.86 0.44
CA TYR A 309 -13.75 -8.29 1.34
C TYR A 309 -13.63 -9.78 1.71
N GLN A 310 -13.24 -10.60 0.74
CA GLN A 310 -13.12 -12.06 0.89
C GLN A 310 -11.75 -12.52 1.42
N LYS A 311 -10.67 -11.82 1.03
CA LYS A 311 -9.30 -12.11 1.42
C LYS A 311 -8.96 -11.24 2.62
N GLU A 312 -9.13 -11.84 3.78
CA GLU A 312 -8.67 -11.31 5.05
C GLU A 312 -7.14 -11.24 5.05
N GLY A 313 -6.59 -10.07 5.35
CA GLY A 313 -5.16 -9.81 5.21
C GLY A 313 -4.78 -8.36 5.47
N ALA A 314 -5.62 -7.62 6.19
CA ALA A 314 -5.30 -6.31 6.75
C ALA A 314 -6.29 -6.07 7.88
N ALA A 315 -5.78 -5.73 9.07
CA ALA A 315 -6.60 -5.58 10.27
C ALA A 315 -7.54 -4.37 10.22
N LYS A 316 -7.14 -3.27 9.57
CA LYS A 316 -7.88 -2.00 9.47
C LYS A 316 -7.86 -1.45 8.05
N ILE A 317 -8.95 -0.80 7.65
CA ILE A 317 -9.09 -0.07 6.39
C ILE A 317 -9.68 1.30 6.69
N TYR A 318 -9.09 2.33 6.12
CA TYR A 318 -9.45 3.71 6.31
C TYR A 318 -9.85 4.36 4.99
N ARG A 319 -10.77 5.32 5.04
CA ARG A 319 -11.11 6.21 3.93
C ARG A 319 -10.54 7.59 4.20
N ASN A 320 -9.83 8.15 3.22
CA ASN A 320 -9.36 9.53 3.30
C ASN A 320 -10.52 10.52 3.23
N THR A 321 -10.50 11.50 4.13
CA THR A 321 -11.38 12.67 4.14
C THR A 321 -10.55 13.90 3.81
N PHE A 322 -11.16 14.90 3.16
CA PHE A 322 -10.60 16.25 3.10
C PHE A 322 -10.70 16.96 4.47
N SER A 323 -11.80 16.77 5.18
CA SER A 323 -11.99 17.38 6.50
C SER A 323 -11.19 16.64 7.57
N ALA A 324 -10.75 17.38 8.60
CA ALA A 324 -10.14 16.77 9.78
C ALA A 324 -11.24 16.24 10.71
N ASN A 325 -11.08 15.01 11.20
CA ASN A 325 -11.93 14.40 12.20
C ASN A 325 -11.63 15.03 13.59
N ARG A 326 -12.27 16.19 13.84
CA ARG A 326 -12.06 16.99 15.05
C ARG A 326 -12.45 16.25 16.32
N ASP A 327 -13.45 15.37 16.25
CA ASP A 327 -13.89 14.59 17.40
C ASP A 327 -12.85 13.54 17.78
N LEU A 328 -12.29 12.81 16.81
CA LEU A 328 -11.19 11.88 17.03
C LEU A 328 -9.96 12.59 17.59
N HIS A 329 -9.61 13.77 17.03
CA HIS A 329 -8.51 14.57 17.55
C HIS A 329 -8.74 14.98 19.02
N LYS A 330 -9.93 15.49 19.37
CA LYS A 330 -10.29 15.85 20.75
C LYS A 330 -10.23 14.66 21.71
N GLN A 331 -10.74 13.50 21.27
CA GLN A 331 -10.72 12.26 22.07
C GLN A 331 -9.32 11.81 22.44
N MET A 332 -8.31 12.05 21.61
CA MET A 332 -6.92 11.70 21.91
C MET A 332 -6.18 12.84 22.63
N ALA A 333 -6.42 14.09 22.22
CA ALA A 333 -5.74 15.26 22.78
C ALA A 333 -6.03 15.49 24.27
N GLN A 334 -7.18 15.05 24.79
CA GLN A 334 -7.55 15.19 26.20
C GLN A 334 -6.57 14.52 27.18
N TYR A 335 -5.76 13.57 26.71
CA TYR A 335 -4.77 12.88 27.55
C TYR A 335 -3.45 13.64 27.70
N GLY A 336 -3.22 14.70 26.90
CA GLY A 336 -1.99 15.49 26.96
C GLY A 336 -0.72 14.75 26.52
N GLU A 337 -0.86 13.62 25.83
CA GLU A 337 0.24 12.77 25.40
C GLU A 337 0.66 13.02 23.95
N GLU A 338 1.89 12.63 23.62
CA GLU A 338 2.30 12.59 22.23
C GLU A 338 1.52 11.50 21.48
N VAL A 339 0.78 11.92 20.47
CA VAL A 339 0.02 11.00 19.61
C VAL A 339 0.88 10.56 18.42
N TYR A 340 0.82 9.25 18.10
CA TYR A 340 1.50 8.69 16.94
C TYR A 340 1.13 9.47 15.66
N SER A 341 2.14 9.72 14.82
CA SER A 341 2.03 10.67 13.69
C SER A 341 0.76 10.55 12.82
N PHE A 342 0.26 9.33 12.61
CA PHE A 342 -0.96 9.04 11.86
C PHE A 342 -2.21 9.75 12.41
N TRP A 343 -2.36 9.87 13.73
CA TRP A 343 -3.53 10.50 14.38
C TRP A 343 -3.33 11.97 14.75
N ARG A 344 -2.16 12.57 14.47
CA ARG A 344 -1.92 13.99 14.79
C ARG A 344 -2.92 14.91 14.11
N ILE A 345 -3.22 14.65 12.84
CA ILE A 345 -4.25 15.36 12.05
C ILE A 345 -5.07 14.29 11.32
N PRO A 346 -6.11 13.73 11.97
CA PRO A 346 -6.83 12.58 11.43
C PRO A 346 -7.75 13.01 10.29
N LYS A 347 -7.28 12.90 9.06
CA LYS A 347 -8.06 13.15 7.83
C LYS A 347 -8.55 11.85 7.21
N PHE A 348 -9.22 11.06 8.04
CA PHE A 348 -9.75 9.76 7.65
C PHE A 348 -10.92 9.32 8.54
N GLU A 349 -11.66 8.35 8.04
CA GLU A 349 -12.66 7.56 8.77
C GLU A 349 -12.33 6.06 8.71
N ASP A 350 -12.72 5.32 9.75
CA ASP A 350 -12.59 3.86 9.78
C ASP A 350 -13.74 3.21 9.02
N VAL A 351 -13.42 2.54 7.91
CA VAL A 351 -14.38 1.84 7.05
C VAL A 351 -14.16 0.34 7.07
N THR A 352 -13.47 -0.17 8.10
CA THR A 352 -13.06 -1.57 8.18
C THR A 352 -14.25 -2.53 8.06
N SER A 353 -15.39 -2.18 8.64
CA SER A 353 -16.63 -2.99 8.60
C SER A 353 -17.25 -3.09 7.20
N ASP A 354 -17.05 -2.10 6.32
CA ASP A 354 -17.51 -2.16 4.93
C ASP A 354 -16.80 -3.26 4.14
N TYR A 355 -15.55 -3.55 4.52
CA TYR A 355 -14.63 -4.47 3.85
C TYR A 355 -14.44 -5.79 4.58
N ALA A 356 -15.31 -6.13 5.53
CA ALA A 356 -15.11 -7.31 6.36
C ALA A 356 -16.22 -8.36 6.18
N TYR A 357 -15.82 -9.55 5.70
CA TYR A 357 -16.65 -10.74 5.79
C TYR A 357 -16.67 -11.29 7.23
N SER A 358 -15.49 -11.46 7.84
CA SER A 358 -15.32 -11.73 9.26
C SER A 358 -14.48 -10.63 9.94
N TYR A 359 -14.90 -10.21 11.12
CA TYR A 359 -14.18 -9.26 11.97
C TYR A 359 -14.64 -9.37 13.42
N GLN A 360 -13.77 -8.94 14.32
CA GLN A 360 -14.09 -8.70 15.72
C GLN A 360 -14.70 -7.32 15.87
N LYS A 361 -15.96 -7.24 16.32
CA LYS A 361 -16.60 -5.97 16.70
C LYS A 361 -15.82 -5.29 17.82
N GLU A 362 -15.38 -6.09 18.79
CA GLU A 362 -14.53 -5.67 19.90
C GLU A 362 -13.49 -6.78 20.14
N LEU A 363 -12.22 -6.47 19.87
CA LEU A 363 -11.08 -7.31 20.21
C LEU A 363 -10.58 -6.87 21.59
N VAL A 364 -10.93 -7.65 22.63
CA VAL A 364 -10.45 -7.43 24.00
C VAL A 364 -9.17 -8.22 24.21
N ILE A 365 -8.13 -7.55 24.71
CA ILE A 365 -6.85 -8.15 25.05
C ILE A 365 -6.91 -8.67 26.49
N PRO A 366 -6.80 -10.01 26.70
CA PRO A 366 -6.91 -10.58 28.04
C PRO A 366 -5.79 -10.09 28.97
N LEU A 367 -6.12 -9.87 30.25
CA LEU A 367 -5.19 -9.35 31.24
C LEU A 367 -3.96 -10.25 31.42
N GLU A 368 -4.13 -11.56 31.35
CA GLU A 368 -3.06 -12.55 31.44
C GLU A 368 -2.10 -12.55 30.24
N LYS A 369 -2.47 -11.88 29.14
CA LYS A 369 -1.64 -11.69 27.95
C LYS A 369 -0.92 -10.34 27.93
N GLN A 370 -1.17 -9.49 28.92
CA GLN A 370 -0.50 -8.22 29.10
C GLN A 370 0.75 -8.39 29.97
N TYR A 371 1.82 -7.68 29.62
CA TYR A 371 3.00 -7.59 30.47
C TYR A 371 2.68 -6.82 31.74
N LYS A 372 3.33 -7.20 32.84
CA LYS A 372 3.14 -6.58 34.16
C LYS A 372 3.98 -5.33 34.38
N ASP A 373 4.77 -4.94 33.37
CA ASP A 373 5.64 -3.77 33.42
C ASP A 373 4.75 -2.51 33.50
N GLU A 374 5.05 -1.59 34.43
CA GLU A 374 4.31 -0.33 34.53
C GLU A 374 4.53 0.53 33.27
N ARG A 375 3.47 1.21 32.84
CA ARG A 375 3.46 2.06 31.65
C ARG A 375 2.88 3.41 31.99
N SER A 376 3.50 4.45 31.45
CA SER A 376 3.10 5.83 31.73
C SER A 376 2.01 6.31 30.78
N GLY A 377 1.96 5.76 29.56
CA GLY A 377 1.00 6.14 28.53
C GLY A 377 -0.44 5.80 28.86
N ARG A 378 -1.37 6.70 28.55
CA ARG A 378 -2.83 6.60 28.66
C ARG A 378 -3.47 6.16 27.34
N ILE A 379 -2.72 6.14 26.24
CA ILE A 379 -3.16 5.67 24.94
C ILE A 379 -2.43 4.37 24.58
N ALA A 380 -3.20 3.34 24.23
CA ALA A 380 -2.69 2.08 23.70
C ALA A 380 -2.99 1.95 22.20
N TYR A 381 -2.03 1.42 21.46
CA TYR A 381 -2.09 1.22 20.01
C TYR A 381 -2.05 -0.25 19.66
N LEU A 382 -3.00 -0.68 18.83
CA LEU A 382 -2.90 -1.95 18.12
C LEU A 382 -1.93 -1.74 16.95
N CYS A 383 -0.88 -2.54 16.89
CA CYS A 383 0.16 -2.43 15.90
C CYS A 383 0.17 -3.66 15.00
N ALA A 384 0.27 -3.49 13.69
CA ALA A 384 0.47 -4.57 12.72
C ALA A 384 1.95 -4.71 12.34
N SER A 385 2.38 -5.95 12.06
CA SER A 385 3.75 -6.22 11.62
C SER A 385 3.99 -5.75 10.17
N ASN A 386 5.06 -4.97 10.00
CA ASN A 386 5.67 -4.64 8.72
C ASN A 386 7.16 -5.02 8.80
N ARG A 387 7.51 -6.20 8.31
CA ARG A 387 8.83 -6.84 8.51
C ARG A 387 9.11 -7.01 10.02
N ASP A 388 10.27 -6.55 10.47
CA ASP A 388 10.71 -6.46 11.85
C ASP A 388 10.13 -5.25 12.61
N ARG A 389 9.34 -4.39 11.95
CA ARG A 389 8.75 -3.19 12.57
C ARG A 389 7.27 -3.39 12.90
N TRP A 390 6.79 -2.55 13.82
CA TRP A 390 5.40 -2.49 14.24
C TRP A 390 4.81 -1.14 13.88
N ILE A 391 3.70 -1.14 13.15
CA ILE A 391 3.01 0.07 12.70
C ILE A 391 1.69 0.16 13.46
N PRO A 392 1.48 1.19 14.29
CA PRO A 392 0.18 1.50 14.86
C PRO A 392 -0.89 1.61 13.77
N ILE A 393 -1.96 0.84 13.92
CA ILE A 393 -3.08 0.76 12.98
C ILE A 393 -4.43 1.01 13.64
N ASP A 394 -4.54 0.94 14.97
CA ASP A 394 -5.74 1.35 15.71
C ASP A 394 -5.32 1.85 17.10
N TRP A 395 -6.22 2.50 17.82
CA TRP A 395 -5.95 3.00 19.17
C TRP A 395 -7.14 2.79 20.11
N THR A 396 -6.86 2.84 21.40
CA THR A 396 -7.85 2.85 22.48
C THR A 396 -7.26 3.49 23.72
N VAL A 397 -8.11 3.78 24.71
CA VAL A 397 -7.64 4.24 26.03
C VAL A 397 -6.97 3.07 26.73
N TYR A 398 -5.78 3.31 27.30
CA TYR A 398 -5.10 2.30 28.08
C TYR A 398 -5.76 2.15 29.45
N ASP A 399 -6.59 1.12 29.55
CA ASP A 399 -7.08 0.55 30.80
C ASP A 399 -6.74 -0.95 30.77
N ALA A 400 -5.81 -1.37 31.64
CA ALA A 400 -5.36 -2.76 31.69
C ALA A 400 -6.52 -3.75 31.93
N SER A 401 -7.58 -3.33 32.63
CA SER A 401 -8.74 -4.17 32.90
C SER A 401 -9.62 -4.40 31.66
N ARG A 402 -9.59 -3.47 30.70
CA ARG A 402 -10.41 -3.52 29.47
C ARG A 402 -9.71 -2.83 28.30
N LEU A 403 -8.64 -3.45 27.81
CA LEU A 403 -7.93 -3.01 26.62
C LEU A 403 -8.62 -3.56 25.35
N ALA A 404 -9.43 -2.72 24.71
CA ALA A 404 -10.33 -3.15 23.63
C ALA A 404 -10.22 -2.30 22.36
N PHE A 405 -10.12 -2.96 21.19
CA PHE A 405 -10.07 -2.35 19.86
C PHE A 405 -11.32 -2.69 19.06
N ARG A 406 -11.81 -1.77 18.24
CA ARG A 406 -13.08 -1.95 17.52
C ARG A 406 -12.86 -2.31 16.06
N TYR A 407 -13.76 -3.11 15.50
CA TYR A 407 -13.77 -3.45 14.07
C TYR A 407 -12.39 -3.94 13.57
N VAL A 408 -11.88 -5.02 14.15
CA VAL A 408 -10.57 -5.59 13.80
C VAL A 408 -10.77 -6.82 12.92
N ARG A 409 -10.18 -6.81 11.72
CA ARG A 409 -10.26 -7.95 10.80
C ARG A 409 -9.21 -9.01 11.11
N ASN A 410 -9.54 -10.25 10.74
CA ASN A 410 -8.68 -11.41 10.95
C ASN A 410 -7.52 -11.43 9.93
N GLY A 411 -6.54 -12.30 10.17
CA GLY A 411 -5.50 -12.60 9.20
C GLY A 411 -4.31 -11.64 9.21
N SER A 412 -4.02 -10.98 10.32
CA SER A 412 -2.81 -10.16 10.51
C SER A 412 -2.14 -10.52 11.83
N VAL A 413 -0.80 -10.49 11.85
CA VAL A 413 -0.02 -10.51 13.09
C VAL A 413 0.01 -9.11 13.66
N MET A 414 -0.42 -9.02 14.91
CA MET A 414 -0.59 -7.78 15.65
C MET A 414 0.03 -7.88 17.04
N ARG A 415 0.12 -6.73 17.70
CA ARG A 415 0.63 -6.58 19.06
C ARG A 415 0.16 -5.24 19.61
N VAL A 416 0.07 -5.10 20.93
CA VAL A 416 -0.27 -3.81 21.54
C VAL A 416 0.96 -3.10 22.11
N ALA A 417 0.99 -1.78 22.00
CA ALA A 417 2.02 -0.91 22.59
C ALA A 417 1.42 0.41 23.10
N THR A 418 2.04 1.04 24.09
CA THR A 418 1.94 2.49 24.29
C THR A 418 2.94 3.21 23.39
N TYR A 419 2.78 4.53 23.19
CA TYR A 419 3.76 5.37 22.49
C TYR A 419 4.31 6.40 23.47
N GLU A 420 5.55 6.22 23.90
CA GLU A 420 6.19 6.99 24.97
C GLU A 420 7.54 7.48 24.44
N ASP A 421 7.81 8.78 24.58
CA ASP A 421 9.05 9.46 24.14
C ASP A 421 9.48 9.08 22.70
N GLY A 422 8.53 9.14 21.77
CA GLY A 422 8.77 8.83 20.36
C GLY A 422 8.92 7.34 20.03
N THR A 423 8.78 6.43 21.00
CA THR A 423 9.05 4.99 20.87
C THR A 423 7.83 4.13 21.24
N LEU A 424 7.69 2.96 20.60
CA LEU A 424 6.65 1.99 20.96
C LEU A 424 7.10 1.13 22.14
N CYS A 425 6.30 1.14 23.21
CA CYS A 425 6.51 0.35 24.42
C CYS A 425 5.52 -0.80 24.47
N PHE A 426 5.96 -2.03 24.17
CA PHE A 426 5.05 -3.17 23.99
C PHE A 426 4.34 -3.60 25.28
N LEU A 427 3.06 -3.93 25.16
CA LEU A 427 2.17 -4.39 26.22
C LEU A 427 1.87 -5.89 26.17
N THR A 428 2.03 -6.53 25.02
CA THR A 428 1.68 -7.96 24.83
C THR A 428 2.78 -8.67 24.05
N ASP A 429 2.79 -10.00 24.01
CA ASP A 429 3.47 -10.73 22.93
C ASP A 429 2.77 -10.47 21.58
N PRO A 430 3.43 -10.72 20.43
CA PRO A 430 2.75 -10.75 19.15
C PRO A 430 1.67 -11.84 19.13
N PHE A 431 0.57 -11.58 18.42
CA PHE A 431 -0.51 -12.54 18.25
C PHE A 431 -1.09 -12.48 16.84
N TYR A 432 -1.61 -13.60 16.36
CA TYR A 432 -2.30 -13.71 15.08
C TYR A 432 -3.79 -13.91 15.33
N LEU A 433 -4.62 -13.07 14.73
CA LEU A 433 -6.07 -13.26 14.77
C LEU A 433 -6.47 -14.26 13.70
N ASP A 434 -6.84 -15.46 14.13
CA ASP A 434 -7.09 -16.58 13.23
C ASP A 434 -8.34 -16.39 12.37
N LYS A 435 -8.26 -16.80 11.11
CA LYS A 435 -9.33 -16.58 10.12
C LYS A 435 -10.52 -17.52 10.31
N GLU A 436 -10.27 -18.72 10.80
CA GLU A 436 -11.29 -19.77 10.91
C GLU A 436 -11.98 -19.71 12.27
N THR A 437 -11.19 -19.62 13.33
CA THR A 437 -11.69 -19.64 14.71
C THR A 437 -12.08 -18.27 15.23
N ASN A 438 -11.59 -17.19 14.60
CA ASN A 438 -11.74 -15.81 15.07
C ASN A 438 -11.07 -15.53 16.44
N PHE A 439 -10.25 -16.47 16.96
CA PHE A 439 -9.56 -16.29 18.24
C PHE A 439 -8.10 -15.85 18.04
N PRO A 440 -7.56 -15.00 18.94
CA PRO A 440 -6.16 -14.61 18.88
C PRO A 440 -5.26 -15.75 19.40
N HIS A 441 -4.28 -16.13 18.60
CA HIS A 441 -3.18 -17.02 19.00
C HIS A 441 -1.95 -16.19 19.36
N TYR A 442 -1.51 -16.24 20.62
CA TYR A 442 -0.35 -15.49 21.11
C TYR A 442 0.95 -16.29 20.95
N TYR A 443 1.96 -15.66 20.35
CA TYR A 443 3.30 -16.19 20.18
C TYR A 443 4.15 -15.97 21.42
N SER A 444 3.67 -16.49 22.55
CA SER A 444 4.38 -16.47 23.83
C SER A 444 5.38 -17.63 23.89
N ILE A 445 6.64 -17.31 24.16
CA ILE A 445 7.72 -18.29 24.18
C ILE A 445 7.69 -19.13 25.47
N GLY A 446 7.73 -20.44 25.30
CA GLY A 446 7.87 -21.40 26.39
C GLY A 446 9.31 -21.88 26.59
N LYS A 447 9.49 -22.98 27.34
CA LYS A 447 10.80 -23.59 27.57
C LYS A 447 11.25 -24.55 26.46
N LYS A 448 10.33 -24.99 25.60
CA LYS A 448 10.62 -25.96 24.54
C LYS A 448 11.32 -25.28 23.38
N THR A 449 12.26 -26.00 22.80
CA THR A 449 13.01 -25.59 21.62
C THR A 449 12.89 -26.63 20.52
N GLN A 450 13.16 -26.19 19.28
CA GLN A 450 13.16 -27.00 18.08
C GLN A 450 14.30 -26.60 17.16
N ASP A 451 14.78 -27.57 16.37
CA ASP A 451 15.70 -27.34 15.28
C ASP A 451 14.94 -26.96 14.01
N MET A 452 15.54 -26.08 13.21
CA MET A 452 14.88 -25.44 12.08
C MET A 452 15.75 -25.50 10.83
N VAL A 453 15.15 -25.85 9.70
CA VAL A 453 15.78 -25.76 8.39
C VAL A 453 15.01 -24.75 7.54
N LEU A 454 15.68 -23.64 7.20
CA LEU A 454 15.08 -22.53 6.46
C LEU A 454 15.57 -22.50 5.02
N TYR A 455 14.66 -22.23 4.08
CA TYR A 455 14.93 -22.24 2.64
C TYR A 455 14.65 -20.90 1.96
N ALA A 456 13.98 -19.96 2.63
CA ALA A 456 13.64 -18.66 2.07
C ALA A 456 13.51 -17.59 3.16
N LYS A 457 13.67 -16.33 2.74
CA LYS A 457 13.45 -15.12 3.55
C LYS A 457 12.10 -14.46 3.30
N PHE A 458 11.36 -14.89 2.27
CA PHE A 458 10.06 -14.35 1.91
C PHE A 458 9.10 -15.43 1.39
N ASN A 459 7.81 -15.10 1.32
CA ASN A 459 6.75 -16.00 0.89
C ASN A 459 6.88 -16.40 -0.60
N LEU A 460 7.23 -17.67 -0.84
CA LEU A 460 7.38 -18.23 -2.18
C LEU A 460 6.05 -18.53 -2.90
N LYS A 461 4.89 -18.44 -2.22
CA LYS A 461 3.58 -18.71 -2.84
C LYS A 461 3.26 -17.71 -3.96
N GLU A 462 3.69 -16.46 -3.83
CA GLU A 462 3.52 -15.45 -4.89
C GLU A 462 4.30 -15.82 -6.17
N GLU A 463 5.35 -16.62 -6.03
CA GLU A 463 6.20 -17.10 -7.12
C GLU A 463 5.72 -18.44 -7.71
N ASN A 464 4.60 -19.00 -7.21
CA ASN A 464 4.01 -20.22 -7.76
C ASN A 464 3.67 -20.09 -9.24
N SER A 465 3.36 -18.88 -9.72
CA SER A 465 3.10 -18.65 -11.15
C SER A 465 4.31 -18.96 -12.05
N PHE A 466 5.54 -18.86 -11.53
CA PHE A 466 6.76 -19.28 -12.22
C PHE A 466 7.01 -20.77 -12.03
N ARG A 467 6.94 -21.25 -10.79
CA ARG A 467 7.27 -22.63 -10.42
C ARG A 467 6.31 -23.65 -11.03
N ASN A 468 5.02 -23.33 -11.11
CA ASN A 468 4.00 -24.19 -11.74
C ASN A 468 4.25 -24.37 -13.24
N ARG A 469 4.93 -23.42 -13.91
CA ARG A 469 5.25 -23.52 -15.35
C ARG A 469 6.36 -24.52 -15.65
N MET A 470 6.99 -25.10 -14.63
CA MET A 470 7.99 -26.16 -14.81
C MET A 470 7.39 -27.56 -14.77
N ILE A 471 6.17 -27.73 -14.23
CA ILE A 471 5.53 -29.05 -14.11
C ILE A 471 5.27 -29.62 -15.51
N GLY A 472 5.75 -30.84 -15.73
CA GLY A 472 5.76 -31.52 -17.03
C GLY A 472 6.95 -31.16 -17.91
N GLY A 473 7.86 -30.28 -17.47
CA GLY A 473 9.13 -30.04 -18.15
C GLY A 473 10.01 -31.28 -18.13
N ILE A 474 10.75 -31.50 -19.22
CA ILE A 474 11.45 -32.75 -19.48
C ILE A 474 12.94 -32.47 -19.64
N PHE A 475 13.77 -33.26 -18.98
CA PHE A 475 15.19 -33.33 -19.27
C PHE A 475 15.45 -34.50 -20.22
N THR A 476 16.13 -34.26 -21.32
CA THR A 476 16.42 -35.28 -22.33
C THR A 476 17.90 -35.31 -22.72
N GLY A 477 18.34 -36.49 -23.13
CA GLY A 477 19.68 -36.75 -23.65
C GLY A 477 19.61 -37.36 -25.05
N SER A 478 20.52 -37.00 -25.95
CA SER A 478 20.62 -37.54 -27.31
C SER A 478 22.07 -37.59 -27.78
N ASN A 479 22.36 -38.47 -28.75
CA ASN A 479 23.63 -38.49 -29.47
C ASN A 479 23.53 -37.82 -30.85
N ARG A 480 22.36 -37.29 -31.20
CA ARG A 480 22.13 -36.49 -32.40
C ARG A 480 21.76 -35.06 -32.04
N SER A 481 22.30 -34.10 -32.79
CA SER A 481 22.09 -32.66 -32.51
C SER A 481 20.65 -32.18 -32.73
N ASP A 482 19.85 -32.93 -33.48
CA ASP A 482 18.42 -32.67 -33.74
C ASP A 482 17.49 -33.27 -32.68
N PHE A 483 18.04 -34.02 -31.70
CA PHE A 483 17.29 -34.75 -30.67
C PHE A 483 16.25 -35.72 -31.26
N SER A 484 16.46 -36.24 -32.47
CA SER A 484 15.49 -37.15 -33.12
C SER A 484 15.39 -38.53 -32.45
N ASP A 485 16.41 -38.91 -31.68
CA ASP A 485 16.56 -40.19 -30.96
C ASP A 485 16.74 -39.98 -29.45
N GLU A 486 16.13 -38.93 -28.90
CA GLU A 486 16.33 -38.58 -27.50
C GLU A 486 15.72 -39.59 -26.52
N ASP A 487 16.41 -39.80 -25.41
CA ASP A 487 15.93 -40.51 -24.25
C ASP A 487 15.54 -39.52 -23.15
N THR A 488 14.47 -39.85 -22.40
CA THR A 488 14.06 -39.05 -21.24
C THR A 488 14.94 -39.36 -20.04
N LEU A 489 15.59 -38.33 -19.50
CA LEU A 489 16.41 -38.41 -18.30
C LEU A 489 15.60 -38.15 -17.04
N PHE A 490 14.64 -37.23 -17.08
CA PHE A 490 13.76 -36.93 -15.95
C PHE A 490 12.56 -36.09 -16.39
N ILE A 491 11.41 -36.21 -15.70
CA ILE A 491 10.25 -35.33 -15.87
C ILE A 491 9.93 -34.66 -14.54
N ILE A 492 9.74 -33.33 -14.55
CA ILE A 492 9.33 -32.56 -13.37
C ILE A 492 7.86 -32.86 -13.08
N GLN A 493 7.60 -33.66 -12.06
CA GLN A 493 6.23 -34.07 -11.71
C GLN A 493 5.55 -33.15 -10.67
N GLY A 494 6.33 -32.32 -9.97
CA GLY A 494 5.83 -31.48 -8.88
C GLY A 494 6.49 -30.11 -8.83
N ILE A 495 5.94 -29.24 -7.99
CA ILE A 495 6.42 -27.86 -7.84
C ILE A 495 7.80 -27.88 -7.13
N PRO A 496 8.86 -27.27 -7.70
CA PRO A 496 10.18 -27.21 -7.07
C PRO A 496 10.12 -26.33 -5.81
N ASN A 497 10.40 -26.86 -4.61
CA ASN A 497 10.23 -26.16 -3.32
C ASN A 497 11.49 -25.47 -2.78
N ARG A 498 12.65 -25.70 -3.41
CA ARG A 498 13.96 -25.16 -3.01
C ARG A 498 14.57 -24.34 -4.13
N LEU A 499 15.64 -23.60 -3.82
CA LEU A 499 16.43 -22.94 -4.84
C LEU A 499 17.02 -23.99 -5.79
N ASN A 500 17.58 -25.07 -5.25
CA ASN A 500 18.16 -26.15 -6.03
C ASN A 500 17.38 -27.44 -5.79
N THR A 501 16.78 -28.00 -6.84
CA THR A 501 16.18 -29.33 -6.79
C THR A 501 17.12 -30.31 -7.47
N THR A 502 17.49 -31.37 -6.74
CA THR A 502 18.39 -32.42 -7.22
C THR A 502 17.61 -33.69 -7.51
N VAL A 503 17.81 -34.28 -8.69
CA VAL A 503 17.14 -35.51 -9.12
C VAL A 503 18.14 -36.45 -9.78
N LYS A 504 17.84 -37.75 -9.74
CA LYS A 504 18.60 -38.80 -10.43
C LYS A 504 18.13 -38.90 -11.88
N SER A 505 19.07 -39.08 -12.81
CA SER A 505 18.72 -39.49 -14.18
C SER A 505 18.07 -40.87 -14.18
N TRP A 506 16.99 -41.03 -14.94
CA TRP A 506 16.33 -42.31 -15.19
C TRP A 506 17.07 -43.18 -16.20
N SER A 507 17.93 -42.56 -17.02
CA SER A 507 18.78 -43.27 -17.97
C SER A 507 20.20 -43.39 -17.47
N ASP A 508 20.83 -44.50 -17.82
CA ASP A 508 22.21 -44.84 -17.49
C ASP A 508 23.11 -44.91 -18.74
N LYS A 509 22.60 -44.49 -19.91
CA LYS A 509 23.37 -44.38 -21.16
C LYS A 509 24.19 -43.09 -21.19
N GLY A 510 25.14 -43.04 -22.12
CA GLY A 510 25.90 -41.84 -22.43
C GLY A 510 25.22 -40.97 -23.49
N TYR A 511 25.32 -39.65 -23.32
CA TYR A 511 24.76 -38.66 -24.25
C TYR A 511 25.76 -37.53 -24.51
N ARG A 512 25.82 -37.07 -25.76
CA ARG A 512 26.57 -35.86 -26.13
C ARG A 512 25.76 -34.58 -25.98
N TYR A 513 24.46 -34.63 -26.28
CA TYR A 513 23.56 -33.48 -26.22
C TYR A 513 22.58 -33.66 -25.06
N LEU A 514 22.49 -32.64 -24.21
CA LEU A 514 21.58 -32.62 -23.06
C LEU A 514 20.69 -31.38 -23.15
N ARG A 515 19.41 -31.48 -22.79
CA ARG A 515 18.54 -30.30 -22.70
C ARG A 515 17.48 -30.39 -21.62
N TYR A 516 17.00 -29.22 -21.22
CA TYR A 516 15.70 -29.03 -20.60
C TYR A 516 14.73 -28.49 -21.64
N PHE A 517 13.60 -29.17 -21.80
CA PHE A 517 12.48 -28.77 -22.67
C PHE A 517 11.30 -28.33 -21.82
N GLY A 518 10.86 -27.08 -22.02
CA GLY A 518 9.76 -26.49 -21.26
C GLY A 518 8.41 -27.12 -21.60
N PRO A 519 7.50 -27.29 -20.62
CA PRO A 519 6.19 -27.87 -20.88
C PRO A 519 5.32 -26.94 -21.74
N PRO A 520 4.27 -27.47 -22.39
CA PRO A 520 3.30 -26.64 -23.10
C PRO A 520 2.70 -25.54 -22.21
N LYS A 521 2.58 -24.33 -22.76
CA LYS A 521 2.10 -23.12 -22.04
C LYS A 521 2.98 -22.67 -20.86
N GLY A 522 4.17 -23.26 -20.68
CA GLY A 522 5.10 -22.92 -19.61
C GLY A 522 6.13 -21.84 -19.97
N ALA A 523 6.25 -21.46 -21.25
CA ALA A 523 7.26 -20.51 -21.74
C ALA A 523 8.70 -20.87 -21.28
N CYS A 524 8.99 -22.17 -21.10
CA CYS A 524 10.28 -22.71 -20.68
C CYS A 524 10.94 -21.95 -19.50
N ASN A 525 10.14 -21.57 -18.49
CA ASN A 525 10.63 -20.81 -17.34
C ASN A 525 11.56 -21.68 -16.47
N VAL A 526 12.87 -21.42 -16.54
CA VAL A 526 13.89 -22.05 -15.69
C VAL A 526 15.02 -21.04 -15.45
N ALA A 527 15.57 -21.03 -14.24
CA ALA A 527 16.67 -20.15 -13.89
C ALA A 527 18.01 -20.78 -14.27
N GLU A 528 18.28 -21.98 -13.75
CA GLU A 528 19.55 -22.68 -13.94
C GLU A 528 19.29 -24.19 -14.10
N VAL A 529 20.12 -24.85 -14.91
CA VAL A 529 20.19 -26.31 -15.05
C VAL A 529 21.65 -26.74 -15.03
N ALA A 530 21.96 -27.77 -14.25
CA ALA A 530 23.28 -28.38 -14.19
C ALA A 530 23.16 -29.90 -14.25
N PHE A 531 24.03 -30.53 -15.05
CA PHE A 531 24.14 -31.98 -15.18
C PHE A 531 25.47 -32.43 -14.57
N TYR A 532 25.51 -33.61 -13.96
CA TYR A 532 26.69 -34.15 -13.28
C TYR A 532 26.90 -35.62 -13.63
N GLU A 533 28.15 -36.05 -13.79
CA GLU A 533 28.52 -37.46 -13.79
C GLU A 533 28.46 -38.03 -12.36
N LYS A 534 28.72 -39.34 -12.24
CA LYS A 534 28.73 -40.01 -10.94
C LYS A 534 29.90 -39.47 -10.10
N ASP A 535 29.63 -39.17 -8.84
CA ASP A 535 30.60 -38.69 -7.84
C ASP A 535 31.23 -37.31 -8.15
N ASP A 536 30.74 -36.61 -9.20
CA ASP A 536 31.22 -35.29 -9.57
C ASP A 536 30.66 -34.15 -8.70
N THR A 537 31.56 -33.22 -8.38
CA THR A 537 31.22 -31.98 -7.66
C THR A 537 31.10 -30.76 -8.57
N VAL A 538 31.57 -30.87 -9.82
CA VAL A 538 31.55 -29.80 -10.83
C VAL A 538 30.50 -30.14 -11.89
N ALA A 539 29.69 -29.16 -12.28
CA ALA A 539 28.70 -29.34 -13.33
C ALA A 539 29.37 -29.54 -14.69
N LEU A 540 28.77 -30.39 -15.53
CA LEU A 540 29.15 -30.54 -16.93
C LEU A 540 29.03 -29.21 -17.66
N SER A 541 30.01 -28.93 -18.51
CA SER A 541 30.07 -27.74 -19.34
C SER A 541 30.19 -28.12 -20.81
N GLY A 542 29.70 -27.27 -21.69
CA GLY A 542 29.66 -27.49 -23.13
C GLY A 542 29.21 -26.25 -23.87
N LYS A 543 29.06 -26.35 -25.19
CA LYS A 543 28.50 -25.27 -26.00
C LYS A 543 27.00 -25.15 -25.71
N ILE A 544 26.57 -23.98 -25.26
CA ILE A 544 25.16 -23.71 -24.96
C ILE A 544 24.36 -23.68 -26.27
N ILE A 545 23.28 -24.46 -26.32
CA ILE A 545 22.35 -24.60 -27.45
C ILE A 545 20.92 -24.44 -26.95
N GLY A 546 19.99 -24.02 -27.81
CA GLY A 546 18.60 -23.82 -27.38
C GLY A 546 17.78 -23.02 -28.38
N THR A 547 16.53 -22.75 -28.02
CA THR A 547 15.63 -21.92 -28.82
C THR A 547 15.85 -20.43 -28.48
N PRO A 548 16.25 -19.58 -29.45
CA PRO A 548 16.45 -18.16 -29.20
C PRO A 548 15.12 -17.42 -28.99
N GLY A 549 15.17 -16.33 -28.23
CA GLY A 549 14.12 -15.34 -28.09
C GLY A 549 13.44 -15.36 -26.71
N CYS A 550 13.44 -14.22 -26.04
CA CYS A 550 12.70 -14.00 -24.80
C CYS A 550 11.36 -13.27 -24.99
N TYR A 551 10.46 -13.39 -24.00
CA TYR A 551 9.15 -12.72 -23.96
C TYR A 551 9.25 -11.19 -24.05
N GLN A 552 10.31 -10.62 -23.50
CA GLN A 552 10.55 -9.17 -23.49
C GLN A 552 11.13 -8.65 -24.81
N HIS A 553 11.62 -9.52 -25.68
CA HIS A 553 12.29 -9.20 -26.95
C HIS A 553 13.50 -8.26 -26.80
N ASP A 554 14.20 -8.32 -25.67
CA ASP A 554 15.33 -7.45 -25.32
C ASP A 554 16.61 -8.22 -24.95
N GLY A 555 16.58 -9.55 -25.06
CA GLY A 555 17.70 -10.44 -24.74
C GLY A 555 17.94 -10.69 -23.24
N THR A 556 17.12 -10.11 -22.35
CA THR A 556 17.36 -10.20 -20.89
C THR A 556 17.06 -11.57 -20.29
N HIS A 557 16.27 -12.39 -20.98
CA HIS A 557 15.81 -13.70 -20.52
C HIS A 557 15.98 -14.76 -21.61
N GLU A 558 17.19 -14.86 -22.19
CA GLU A 558 17.52 -15.82 -23.25
C GLU A 558 17.81 -17.24 -22.73
N TYR A 559 17.82 -18.23 -23.63
CA TYR A 559 18.13 -19.62 -23.29
C TYR A 559 19.54 -19.80 -22.70
N THR A 560 20.45 -18.87 -22.98
CA THR A 560 21.80 -18.85 -22.41
C THR A 560 21.83 -18.60 -20.90
N ASN A 561 20.78 -17.96 -20.35
CA ASN A 561 20.69 -17.68 -18.93
C ASN A 561 20.55 -18.95 -18.09
N VAL A 562 20.22 -20.10 -18.69
CA VAL A 562 20.04 -21.38 -18.00
C VAL A 562 21.38 -22.00 -17.54
N PHE A 563 22.50 -21.49 -18.06
CA PHE A 563 23.84 -21.98 -17.80
C PHE A 563 24.82 -20.83 -17.48
N ASP A 564 24.34 -19.71 -16.95
CA ASP A 564 25.16 -18.52 -16.67
C ASP A 564 25.73 -18.50 -15.24
N GLY A 565 25.37 -19.49 -14.42
CA GLY A 565 25.81 -19.63 -13.03
C GLY A 565 25.05 -18.72 -12.06
N LYS A 566 23.96 -18.07 -12.49
CA LYS A 566 23.20 -17.10 -11.69
C LYS A 566 21.77 -17.55 -11.51
N THR A 567 21.46 -18.00 -10.30
CA THR A 567 20.11 -18.46 -9.92
C THR A 567 19.02 -17.37 -9.92
N TRP A 568 19.36 -16.11 -10.20
CA TRP A 568 18.42 -14.97 -10.25
C TRP A 568 18.22 -14.41 -11.66
N THR A 569 18.93 -14.93 -12.66
CA THR A 569 18.56 -14.78 -14.08
C THR A 569 17.68 -15.97 -14.46
N SER A 570 17.00 -15.90 -15.60
CA SER A 570 16.18 -17.02 -16.08
C SER A 570 15.88 -16.91 -17.56
N PHE A 571 15.55 -18.04 -18.16
CA PHE A 571 14.94 -18.12 -19.47
C PHE A 571 13.42 -17.87 -19.36
N ASP A 572 12.88 -17.08 -20.26
CA ASP A 572 11.44 -16.80 -20.39
C ASP A 572 11.10 -16.73 -21.87
N TYR A 573 10.86 -17.90 -22.47
CA TYR A 573 10.76 -18.05 -23.92
C TYR A 573 9.63 -17.19 -24.50
N SER A 574 9.89 -16.60 -25.66
CA SER A 574 8.97 -15.68 -26.34
C SER A 574 7.58 -16.28 -26.64
N LYS A 575 7.48 -17.60 -26.77
CA LYS A 575 6.21 -18.31 -27.04
C LYS A 575 5.80 -19.20 -25.87
N PRO A 576 4.49 -19.47 -25.70
CA PRO A 576 4.02 -20.34 -24.62
C PRO A 576 4.60 -21.77 -24.64
N THR A 577 4.99 -22.29 -25.81
CA THR A 577 5.44 -23.68 -26.01
C THR A 577 6.62 -23.72 -27.00
N GLY A 578 7.50 -24.71 -26.86
CA GLY A 578 8.60 -24.97 -27.81
C GLY A 578 9.95 -24.37 -27.42
N GLY A 579 10.05 -23.76 -26.24
CA GLY A 579 11.31 -23.29 -25.70
C GLY A 579 12.09 -24.44 -25.05
N TRP A 580 13.40 -24.47 -25.29
CA TRP A 580 14.33 -25.38 -24.63
C TRP A 580 15.73 -24.77 -24.55
N ALA A 581 16.54 -25.25 -23.61
CA ALA A 581 17.93 -24.86 -23.41
C ALA A 581 18.76 -26.11 -23.08
N GLY A 582 19.98 -26.20 -23.58
CA GLY A 582 20.82 -27.37 -23.47
C GLY A 582 22.31 -27.13 -23.72
N LEU A 583 23.06 -28.23 -23.71
CA LEU A 583 24.50 -28.27 -23.92
C LEU A 583 24.85 -29.29 -25.02
N ASP A 584 25.75 -28.92 -25.92
CA ASP A 584 26.60 -29.87 -26.66
C ASP A 584 27.89 -30.06 -25.87
N LEU A 585 28.07 -31.23 -25.28
CA LEU A 585 29.23 -31.56 -24.46
C LEU A 585 30.49 -31.85 -25.29
N GLY A 586 30.36 -32.00 -26.61
CA GLY A 586 31.45 -32.40 -27.52
C GLY A 586 31.88 -33.87 -27.38
N ARG A 587 31.50 -34.54 -26.30
CA ARG A 587 31.77 -35.96 -26.00
C ARG A 587 30.54 -36.61 -25.38
N GLU A 588 30.45 -37.92 -25.50
CA GLU A 588 29.40 -38.71 -24.85
C GLU A 588 29.68 -38.82 -23.34
N VAL A 589 28.68 -38.52 -22.51
CA VAL A 589 28.79 -38.52 -21.05
C VAL A 589 27.57 -39.17 -20.41
N LYS A 590 27.79 -40.00 -19.38
CA LYS A 590 26.72 -40.60 -18.58
C LYS A 590 26.26 -39.62 -17.50
N VAL A 591 25.03 -39.12 -17.63
CA VAL A 591 24.43 -38.23 -16.63
C VAL A 591 23.94 -39.05 -15.45
N ASP A 592 24.46 -38.74 -14.27
CA ASP A 592 24.05 -39.35 -13.01
C ASP A 592 22.96 -38.53 -12.33
N ARG A 593 23.17 -37.21 -12.27
CA ARG A 593 22.38 -36.28 -11.46
C ARG A 593 22.10 -35.00 -12.24
N ILE A 594 20.90 -34.47 -12.04
CA ILE A 594 20.43 -33.21 -12.61
C ILE A 594 20.06 -32.29 -11.44
N VAL A 595 20.50 -31.04 -11.51
CA VAL A 595 20.13 -29.97 -10.58
C VAL A 595 19.45 -28.87 -11.37
N TYR A 596 18.31 -28.37 -10.89
CA TYR A 596 17.59 -27.29 -11.55
C TYR A 596 17.00 -26.30 -10.56
N THR A 597 16.89 -25.05 -11.01
CA THR A 597 16.38 -23.92 -10.24
C THR A 597 15.19 -23.29 -10.94
N PRO A 598 14.06 -23.08 -10.25
CA PRO A 598 12.94 -22.36 -10.84
C PRO A 598 13.28 -20.88 -11.00
N ARG A 599 12.68 -20.24 -12.02
CA ARG A 599 12.63 -18.77 -12.06
C ARG A 599 12.04 -18.24 -10.75
N ASN A 600 12.71 -17.27 -10.16
CA ASN A 600 12.40 -16.76 -8.83
C ASN A 600 12.73 -15.25 -8.73
N ARG A 601 12.38 -14.64 -7.59
CA ARG A 601 12.68 -13.23 -7.30
C ARG A 601 13.82 -13.03 -6.27
N ASP A 602 14.76 -13.97 -6.21
CA ASP A 602 15.91 -13.95 -5.29
C ASP A 602 15.50 -13.95 -3.80
N ASN A 603 14.47 -14.74 -3.47
CA ASN A 603 13.90 -14.86 -2.12
C ASN A 603 14.30 -16.13 -1.37
N TYR A 604 14.95 -17.07 -2.06
CA TYR A 604 15.50 -18.26 -1.43
C TYR A 604 16.75 -17.95 -0.60
N VAL A 605 17.13 -18.87 0.28
CA VAL A 605 18.46 -18.91 0.87
C VAL A 605 19.48 -19.20 -0.22
N ARG A 606 20.56 -18.43 -0.25
CA ARG A 606 21.57 -18.50 -1.29
C ARG A 606 22.97 -18.69 -0.67
N PRO A 607 23.77 -19.63 -1.19
CA PRO A 607 25.17 -19.76 -0.80
C PRO A 607 25.96 -18.45 -0.95
N GLY A 608 26.80 -18.16 0.04
CA GLY A 608 27.64 -16.97 0.11
C GLY A 608 27.01 -15.78 0.85
N ASP A 609 25.68 -15.73 0.96
CA ASP A 609 24.97 -14.66 1.67
C ASP A 609 24.98 -14.88 3.18
N VAL A 610 24.90 -13.77 3.93
CA VAL A 610 24.93 -13.75 5.38
C VAL A 610 23.53 -13.49 5.91
N TYR A 611 23.00 -14.44 6.65
CA TYR A 611 21.65 -14.40 7.22
C TYR A 611 21.70 -14.33 8.74
N GLU A 612 20.71 -13.70 9.34
CA GLU A 612 20.51 -13.67 10.78
C GLU A 612 19.05 -13.95 11.10
N LEU A 613 18.83 -14.95 11.95
CA LEU A 613 17.50 -15.34 12.41
C LEU A 613 17.18 -14.56 13.69
N PHE A 614 16.00 -13.99 13.76
CA PHE A 614 15.45 -13.37 14.95
C PHE A 614 14.20 -14.10 15.41
N TYR A 615 14.01 -14.19 16.72
CA TYR A 615 12.76 -14.61 17.35
C TYR A 615 12.27 -13.50 18.28
N CYS A 616 10.95 -13.33 18.39
CA CYS A 616 10.36 -12.28 19.22
C CYS A 616 10.09 -12.79 20.65
N ASP A 617 10.79 -12.23 21.64
CA ASP A 617 10.59 -12.47 23.08
C ASP A 617 10.61 -11.14 23.82
N LYS A 618 9.43 -10.54 24.01
CA LYS A 618 9.23 -9.09 24.23
C LYS A 618 9.77 -8.23 23.09
N ASP A 619 11.05 -8.36 22.75
CA ASP A 619 11.72 -7.71 21.63
C ASP A 619 12.35 -8.74 20.68
N TRP A 620 12.84 -8.28 19.53
CA TRP A 620 13.56 -9.14 18.61
C TRP A 620 14.91 -9.56 19.20
N LYS A 621 15.11 -10.86 19.41
CA LYS A 621 16.37 -11.45 19.86
C LYS A 621 17.02 -12.22 18.71
N SER A 622 18.32 -12.03 18.53
CA SER A 622 19.08 -12.77 17.54
C SER A 622 19.30 -14.21 18.01
N ALA A 623 18.98 -15.17 17.15
CA ALA A 623 19.34 -16.57 17.27
C ALA A 623 20.70 -16.90 16.61
N GLY A 624 21.42 -15.87 16.14
CA GLY A 624 22.72 -16.01 15.52
C GLY A 624 22.71 -15.75 14.01
N LYS A 625 23.93 -15.62 13.49
CA LYS A 625 24.22 -15.25 12.10
C LYS A 625 24.97 -16.39 11.41
N ILE A 626 24.52 -16.74 10.21
CA ILE A 626 25.09 -17.83 9.40
C ILE A 626 25.42 -17.28 8.02
N LYS A 627 26.66 -17.50 7.57
CA LYS A 627 26.98 -17.39 6.14
C LYS A 627 26.58 -18.69 5.46
N ALA A 628 25.58 -18.64 4.58
CA ALA A 628 25.05 -19.81 3.92
C ALA A 628 26.14 -20.47 3.06
N THR A 629 26.32 -21.78 3.20
CA THR A 629 27.17 -22.60 2.32
C THR A 629 26.34 -23.47 1.36
N ALA A 630 25.04 -23.55 1.59
CA ALA A 630 24.05 -24.29 0.80
C ALA A 630 22.79 -23.42 0.58
N ASP A 631 21.78 -23.96 -0.11
CA ASP A 631 20.46 -23.32 -0.30
C ASP A 631 19.52 -23.52 0.90
N SER A 632 20.08 -23.75 2.08
CA SER A 632 19.36 -23.92 3.34
C SER A 632 20.19 -23.44 4.53
N LEU A 633 19.51 -23.02 5.58
CA LEU A 633 20.12 -22.64 6.87
C LEU A 633 19.62 -23.58 7.96
N VAL A 634 20.51 -24.03 8.84
CA VAL A 634 20.16 -24.83 10.00
C VAL A 634 20.39 -23.99 11.26
N PHE A 635 19.32 -23.78 12.02
CA PHE A 635 19.36 -23.16 13.34
C PHE A 635 18.91 -24.19 14.38
N ARG A 636 19.60 -24.24 15.52
CA ARG A 636 19.31 -25.19 16.60
C ARG A 636 18.81 -24.49 17.84
N ASP A 637 18.09 -25.23 18.68
CA ASP A 637 17.62 -24.76 19.98
C ASP A 637 16.77 -23.47 19.89
N ILE A 638 15.97 -23.33 18.83
CA ILE A 638 15.11 -22.16 18.64
C ILE A 638 13.80 -22.37 19.39
N PRO A 639 13.31 -21.38 20.15
CA PRO A 639 12.08 -21.57 20.92
C PRO A 639 10.86 -21.92 20.05
N GLU A 640 10.06 -22.88 20.52
CA GLU A 640 8.76 -23.19 19.93
C GLU A 640 7.76 -22.03 20.15
N ASN A 641 6.72 -21.97 19.31
CA ASN A 641 5.67 -20.94 19.36
C ASN A 641 6.18 -19.49 19.21
N ALA A 642 7.38 -19.29 18.66
CA ALA A 642 7.93 -17.97 18.43
C ALA A 642 7.52 -17.39 17.07
N LEU A 643 7.30 -16.06 17.04
CA LEU A 643 7.30 -15.31 15.80
C LEU A 643 8.75 -15.07 15.36
N LEU A 644 9.05 -15.38 14.10
CA LEU A 644 10.41 -15.43 13.58
C LEU A 644 10.59 -14.47 12.40
N PHE A 645 11.83 -14.00 12.20
CA PHE A 645 12.20 -13.14 11.09
C PHE A 645 13.60 -13.49 10.59
N LEU A 646 13.76 -13.73 9.30
CA LEU A 646 15.06 -14.05 8.68
C LEU A 646 15.55 -12.87 7.86
N ARG A 647 16.61 -12.23 8.33
CA ARG A 647 17.24 -11.09 7.65
C ARG A 647 18.40 -11.55 6.78
N ASN A 648 18.51 -11.04 5.55
CA ASN A 648 19.69 -11.15 4.69
C ASN A 648 20.49 -9.84 4.78
N HIS A 649 21.71 -9.92 5.29
CA HIS A 649 22.62 -8.78 5.44
C HIS A 649 23.44 -8.49 4.18
N THR A 650 23.37 -9.35 3.17
CA THR A 650 24.14 -9.22 1.93
C THR A 650 23.37 -8.49 0.83
N ARG A 651 22.13 -8.92 0.55
CA ARG A 651 21.34 -8.41 -0.59
C ARG A 651 19.84 -8.59 -0.42
N GLY A 652 19.09 -8.01 -1.37
CA GLY A 652 17.63 -8.10 -1.43
C GLY A 652 16.95 -7.17 -0.43
N LYS A 653 15.64 -7.00 -0.60
CA LYS A 653 14.82 -6.20 0.32
C LYS A 653 13.59 -6.93 0.83
N ASP A 654 13.19 -8.02 0.20
CA ASP A 654 11.99 -8.76 0.57
C ASP A 654 12.31 -9.75 1.69
N GLU A 655 11.72 -9.52 2.86
CA GLU A 655 11.89 -10.30 4.08
C GLU A 655 10.55 -10.27 4.83
N ARG A 656 10.09 -11.39 5.39
CA ARG A 656 8.80 -11.44 6.08
C ARG A 656 8.88 -12.25 7.36
N ILE A 657 8.01 -11.91 8.30
CA ILE A 657 7.82 -12.71 9.50
C ILE A 657 7.18 -14.05 9.16
N PHE A 658 7.51 -15.07 9.93
CA PHE A 658 6.95 -16.41 9.78
C PHE A 658 6.88 -17.11 11.13
N ILE A 659 6.16 -18.21 11.17
CA ILE A 659 6.24 -19.19 12.25
C ILE A 659 6.75 -20.50 11.68
N TYR A 660 7.23 -21.39 12.54
CA TYR A 660 7.73 -22.70 12.13
C TYR A 660 7.01 -23.79 12.89
N GLU A 661 6.23 -24.55 12.12
CA GLU A 661 5.36 -25.62 12.62
C GLU A 661 5.50 -26.81 11.69
N ASN A 662 5.52 -28.02 12.26
CA ASN A 662 5.59 -29.27 11.51
C ASN A 662 6.76 -29.29 10.48
N GLY A 663 7.91 -28.73 10.87
CA GLY A 663 9.11 -28.70 10.03
C GLY A 663 9.05 -27.75 8.83
N SER A 664 8.12 -26.78 8.82
CA SER A 664 7.90 -25.89 7.67
C SER A 664 7.75 -24.42 8.07
N GLN A 665 8.27 -23.52 7.21
CA GLN A 665 8.06 -22.07 7.32
C GLN A 665 6.62 -21.70 6.89
N LEU A 666 5.85 -21.14 7.81
CA LEU A 666 4.51 -20.60 7.55
C LEU A 666 4.55 -19.07 7.66
N TRP A 667 4.52 -18.41 6.50
CA TRP A 667 4.51 -16.96 6.39
C TRP A 667 3.25 -16.36 7.00
N LYS A 668 3.41 -15.25 7.72
CA LYS A 668 2.34 -14.56 8.43
C LYS A 668 2.20 -13.12 7.99
#